data_AF-A0A3R6T499-F1
#
_entry.id   AF-A0A3R6T499-F1
#
_cell.length_a   1.000
_cell.length_b   1.000
_cell.length_c   1.000
_cell.angle_alpha   90.00
_cell.angle_beta   90.00
_cell.angle_gamma   90.00
#
_symmetry.space_group_name_H-M   'P 1'
#
loop_
_entity.id
_entity.type
_entity.pdbx_description
1 polymer ?
#
loop_
_entity_poly.entity_id
_entity_poly.type
_entity_poly.pdbx_seq_one_letter_code
_entity_poly.pdbx_strand_id
1 'polypeptide(L)'
;MRLGGLSKKLMAVALSSVMVVSGFAGLAPAVSVSAADDTAKLRMIFTSDLHGQLTTEDYETGKVYTTGGLSRTATLIKKAKAEVNAKNSLLFDLGDVLFDYTTDYIYDVNSSAQQPMYTAMAKMGYDAITLGNHEFDYTLDYIQKQLSSTGMSGKVVLSNVTNVNTGAHIWAENKIITKNLVTESGKTISVKVGLIGETVPTLAKKRTNYTGVLNGEDIVKNVKKEVPILQKKGADIIVVLAHSGIGEQKPAELDANTGYALTKISGVDAVLCGHLHKDFPNANGTKYDDYPGVNKTTGIVNGKPLVQIENRGASIGMVDLNIGTKNNKPTITGKSTQIRKVNASTEVDPTINAAFGNWTKTFMADSSQILSEVAADTQLQNYFGTMEDNDAIQLLNNIKISYGLQYINNTKTQYKNLPVVAASTYLKYGSSDGEDYIDIQNQFKKANIYDLVSYRTGLYIYKMTGAQIREWMEWSAGGYEQAGKNLLGDNAPAEPTTSPAEPTASPDVATGSAVSAGTADREEEISSQAAVYESQTNTAPAAQSSLQQKNALLQTKGLPSLGDILNYDSSKPFQFVMQDDYLTDWSQYFIFDGLEYKIDTTVAPRYDAAGKKINDTHRIVSLTRNGANISNTASFIVLSNKLPDNNLFKTMKPTILSISKKALYRSYIQSFIEKIQMASGTIKPMQDNNWSVKYSDNYNYIVQSGAKASRYLDSKGWIKASIGGDSNVRYYVANPNEKSTTDTTGPCLTAVVKDERVTNKKVQVLIQATDSSGIASVRYAAGKYTADNAIWKTASKINGNVWSCDRNGTFTICATDKKGNNSVVVLKILNINKSMLSAPVVDGYTNRKTKITGKAEAYARVYFKVEGGATYSTVATKSGTFSYKMPPQRAGKRIFVYVVDSKGMTSARTIVTVKRTGPNKPTLHKVKTNSKLVTGKVNDSYAYPMILVNNKTVYVPNQNVKALYRKSSFYKKKNKVKVGRIALNKNGSFTLTLPSTLKAGTKVELRTVDAVSRCSLSTHVITNQAVPIRPTISYVSNKTTKVKVYAYEKCKKAVVKIGKKRYVATKGKYKSKSKRYCYTVKISRTNSTGTLKVYVVNVKGGSPVLRVHPVQKAPDSPIVVSAPTGKGKVVGKVNLVGAPKNKAATVSNTKTKVAATVAGKVYKGKVKKDGTFVIKIPKLKKGTKFKVTASNRYGKSVPRVSKVGKKK
;
A
#
# COMPACT_ATOMS: atom_id res chain seq x y z
N MET A 1 -54.01 13.89 2.76
CA MET A 1 -55.45 13.61 2.96
C MET A 1 -55.61 12.10 3.10
N ARG A 2 -56.25 11.66 4.20
CA ARG A 2 -56.74 10.32 4.64
C ARG A 2 -55.97 9.04 4.18
N LEU A 3 -55.26 8.32 5.06
CA LEU A 3 -55.66 7.41 6.18
C LEU A 3 -56.05 5.98 5.74
N GLY A 4 -55.35 4.99 6.31
CA GLY A 4 -55.75 3.57 6.33
C GLY A 4 -54.57 2.64 6.63
N GLY A 5 -54.29 2.39 7.92
CA GLY A 5 -53.24 1.46 8.38
C GLY A 5 -53.80 0.09 8.77
N LEU A 6 -52.91 -0.88 9.02
CA LEU A 6 -53.21 -2.06 9.83
C LEU A 6 -51.93 -2.68 10.45
N SER A 7 -52.15 -3.38 11.57
CA SER A 7 -51.25 -3.57 12.71
C SER A 7 -50.68 -5.01 12.83
N LYS A 8 -50.03 -5.29 13.98
CA LYS A 8 -49.03 -6.32 14.29
C LYS A 8 -49.59 -7.63 14.89
N LYS A 9 -48.86 -8.74 14.63
CA LYS A 9 -48.42 -9.92 15.47
C LYS A 9 -49.24 -10.40 16.70
N LEU A 10 -49.37 -11.74 16.92
CA LEU A 10 -48.54 -12.71 17.72
C LEU A 10 -49.29 -14.09 17.81
N MET A 11 -48.62 -15.27 17.64
CA MET A 11 -48.32 -16.40 18.62
C MET A 11 -49.51 -16.95 19.46
N ALA A 12 -49.70 -18.23 19.86
CA ALA A 12 -49.04 -19.56 19.75
C ALA A 12 -49.95 -20.64 20.44
N VAL A 13 -49.54 -21.94 20.42
CA VAL A 13 -49.93 -23.09 21.32
C VAL A 13 -51.25 -23.83 20.93
N ALA A 14 -51.40 -25.18 20.85
CA ALA A 14 -51.11 -26.23 21.84
C ALA A 14 -50.99 -27.68 21.27
N LEU A 15 -50.30 -28.54 22.04
CA LEU A 15 -50.25 -30.03 21.99
C LEU A 15 -51.51 -30.67 22.59
N SER A 16 -51.81 -31.91 22.21
CA SER A 16 -52.40 -32.93 23.11
C SER A 16 -51.96 -34.35 22.73
N SER A 17 -51.87 -35.20 23.74
CA SER A 17 -51.18 -36.50 23.80
C SER A 17 -52.14 -37.60 24.25
N VAL A 18 -52.04 -38.83 23.72
CA VAL A 18 -52.58 -40.07 24.34
C VAL A 18 -51.69 -41.29 24.00
N MET A 19 -51.27 -42.02 25.03
CA MET A 19 -50.67 -43.37 25.03
C MET A 19 -51.75 -44.45 24.80
N VAL A 20 -51.41 -45.63 24.25
CA VAL A 20 -51.66 -46.97 24.84
C VAL A 20 -50.85 -48.05 24.08
N VAL A 21 -50.50 -49.09 24.85
CA VAL A 21 -49.52 -50.17 24.73
C VAL A 21 -50.06 -51.44 24.05
N SER A 22 -49.16 -52.26 23.47
CA SER A 22 -49.02 -53.74 23.60
C SER A 22 -48.84 -54.53 22.28
N GLY A 23 -47.89 -55.48 22.26
CA GLY A 23 -48.04 -56.73 21.48
C GLY A 23 -46.86 -57.27 20.65
N PHE A 24 -45.95 -58.02 21.29
CA PHE A 24 -45.24 -59.23 20.80
C PHE A 24 -44.19 -59.22 19.66
N ALA A 25 -42.94 -59.21 20.12
CA ALA A 25 -41.80 -60.11 19.84
C ALA A 25 -41.75 -61.02 18.58
N GLY A 26 -40.68 -60.84 17.81
CA GLY A 26 -40.00 -61.88 17.03
C GLY A 26 -38.52 -61.51 16.89
N LEU A 27 -37.62 -62.25 17.56
CA LEU A 27 -36.17 -62.07 17.47
C LEU A 27 -35.66 -62.41 16.05
N ALA A 28 -34.89 -61.49 15.47
CA ALA A 28 -33.95 -61.75 14.37
C ALA A 28 -32.55 -61.24 14.80
N PRO A 29 -31.45 -61.87 14.34
CA PRO A 29 -30.16 -61.81 15.02
C PRO A 29 -29.53 -60.42 14.99
N ALA A 30 -28.90 -60.04 16.10
CA ALA A 30 -28.16 -58.81 16.24
C ALA A 30 -27.00 -58.76 15.23
N VAL A 31 -27.16 -57.99 14.17
CA VAL A 31 -26.04 -57.42 13.43
C VAL A 31 -25.42 -56.39 14.37
N SER A 32 -24.21 -56.70 14.85
CA SER A 32 -23.39 -55.75 15.59
C SER A 32 -23.05 -54.55 14.69
N VAL A 33 -23.87 -53.51 14.75
CA VAL A 33 -23.56 -52.20 14.18
C VAL A 33 -22.42 -51.64 15.00
N SER A 34 -21.23 -51.58 14.40
CA SER A 34 -20.09 -50.81 14.91
C SER A 34 -20.58 -49.43 15.34
N ALA A 35 -20.44 -49.09 16.61
CA ALA A 35 -20.75 -47.76 17.11
C ALA A 35 -19.99 -46.71 16.28
N ALA A 36 -20.71 -45.78 15.65
CA ALA A 36 -20.07 -44.67 14.95
C ALA A 36 -19.22 -43.88 15.96
N ASP A 37 -17.97 -43.58 15.60
CA ASP A 37 -17.08 -42.76 16.43
C ASP A 37 -17.72 -41.38 16.66
N ASP A 38 -17.94 -41.02 17.92
CA ASP A 38 -18.51 -39.75 18.35
C ASP A 38 -17.54 -38.60 18.01
N THR A 39 -17.91 -37.76 17.03
CA THR A 39 -17.04 -36.70 16.49
C THR A 39 -17.68 -35.32 16.59
N ALA A 40 -16.85 -34.28 16.58
CA ALA A 40 -17.28 -32.89 16.47
C ALA A 40 -16.83 -32.29 15.13
N LYS A 41 -17.75 -31.65 14.40
CA LYS A 41 -17.44 -30.95 13.15
C LYS A 41 -16.87 -29.57 13.42
N LEU A 42 -15.54 -29.39 13.33
CA LEU A 42 -14.89 -28.07 13.34
C LEU A 42 -15.01 -27.41 11.97
N ARG A 43 -15.74 -26.31 11.91
CA ARG A 43 -15.99 -25.53 10.69
C ARG A 43 -15.15 -24.26 10.64
N MET A 44 -14.34 -24.12 9.61
CA MET A 44 -13.60 -22.89 9.31
C MET A 44 -14.27 -22.19 8.13
N ILE A 45 -14.66 -20.93 8.32
CA ILE A 45 -15.28 -20.09 7.30
C ILE A 45 -14.32 -18.95 7.02
N PHE A 46 -14.13 -18.57 5.76
CA PHE A 46 -13.26 -17.44 5.45
C PHE A 46 -13.73 -16.57 4.29
N THR A 47 -13.29 -15.31 4.35
CA THR A 47 -13.33 -14.32 3.27
C THR A 47 -11.93 -13.96 2.82
N SER A 48 -11.80 -13.37 1.63
CA SER A 48 -10.55 -12.81 1.12
C SER A 48 -10.88 -11.71 0.12
N ASP A 49 -9.92 -10.85 -0.16
CA ASP A 49 -9.95 -9.92 -1.29
C ASP A 49 -11.23 -9.07 -1.34
N LEU A 50 -11.72 -8.65 -0.17
CA LEU A 50 -12.95 -7.88 -0.06
C LEU A 50 -12.85 -6.53 -0.79
N HIS A 51 -11.64 -5.98 -0.96
CA HIS A 51 -11.33 -4.83 -1.82
C HIS A 51 -12.28 -3.63 -1.60
N GLY A 52 -12.57 -3.27 -0.34
CA GLY A 52 -13.45 -2.15 -0.03
C GLY A 52 -14.95 -2.37 -0.30
N GLN A 53 -15.35 -3.53 -0.86
CA GLN A 53 -16.73 -3.82 -1.24
C GLN A 53 -17.58 -4.24 -0.02
N LEU A 54 -18.04 -3.25 0.74
CA LEU A 54 -18.86 -3.48 1.94
C LEU A 54 -20.33 -3.79 1.61
N THR A 55 -20.90 -3.06 0.66
CA THR A 55 -22.34 -3.09 0.32
C THR A 55 -22.55 -3.70 -1.07
N THR A 56 -23.80 -3.76 -1.50
CA THR A 56 -24.18 -4.08 -2.88
C THR A 56 -24.03 -2.89 -3.82
N GLU A 57 -23.54 -1.74 -3.36
CA GLU A 57 -23.31 -0.59 -4.24
C GLU A 57 -21.84 -0.58 -4.67
N ASP A 58 -21.60 -0.57 -5.97
CA ASP A 58 -20.31 -0.20 -6.53
C ASP A 58 -20.27 1.33 -6.64
N TYR A 59 -19.66 1.97 -5.64
CA TYR A 59 -19.54 3.42 -5.61
C TYR A 59 -18.52 3.97 -6.63
N GLU A 60 -17.66 3.13 -7.21
CA GLU A 60 -16.81 3.53 -8.34
C GLU A 60 -17.71 3.75 -9.56
N THR A 61 -18.45 2.73 -9.97
CA THR A 61 -19.25 2.76 -11.20
C THR A 61 -20.67 3.30 -11.00
N GLY A 62 -21.09 3.57 -9.76
CA GLY A 62 -22.45 3.99 -9.43
C GLY A 62 -23.52 2.94 -9.74
N LYS A 63 -23.15 1.67 -9.83
CA LYS A 63 -24.04 0.55 -10.18
C LYS A 63 -24.27 -0.36 -8.97
N VAL A 64 -25.37 -1.10 -9.00
CA VAL A 64 -25.63 -2.15 -8.02
C VAL A 64 -24.81 -3.39 -8.37
N TYR A 65 -23.92 -3.81 -7.47
CA TYR A 65 -23.19 -5.06 -7.48
C TYR A 65 -24.03 -6.18 -6.82
N THR A 66 -24.79 -6.90 -7.64
CA THR A 66 -25.79 -7.88 -7.22
C THR A 66 -25.22 -9.26 -6.86
N THR A 67 -23.93 -9.49 -7.03
CA THR A 67 -23.28 -10.79 -6.80
C THR A 67 -22.20 -10.74 -5.74
N GLY A 68 -22.14 -9.70 -4.90
CA GLY A 68 -21.23 -9.67 -3.77
C GLY A 68 -21.52 -8.60 -2.72
N GLY A 69 -20.46 -8.18 -2.03
CA GLY A 69 -20.52 -7.28 -0.89
C GLY A 69 -20.45 -8.01 0.46
N LEU A 70 -19.67 -7.45 1.39
CA LEU A 70 -19.52 -7.99 2.74
C LEU A 70 -20.87 -8.08 3.48
N SER A 71 -21.81 -7.18 3.21
CA SER A 71 -23.14 -7.19 3.82
C SER A 71 -23.96 -8.43 3.46
N ARG A 72 -23.89 -8.94 2.23
CA ARG A 72 -24.53 -10.21 1.84
C ARG A 72 -23.73 -11.43 2.30
N THR A 73 -22.40 -11.32 2.20
CA THR A 73 -21.48 -12.33 2.71
C THR A 73 -21.71 -12.62 4.20
N ALA A 74 -22.01 -11.58 5.00
CA ALA A 74 -22.33 -11.72 6.42
C ALA A 74 -23.54 -12.63 6.67
N THR A 75 -24.57 -12.56 5.82
CA THR A 75 -25.73 -13.45 5.88
C THR A 75 -25.33 -14.91 5.63
N LEU A 76 -24.52 -15.17 4.61
CA LEU A 76 -24.02 -16.53 4.33
C LEU A 76 -23.17 -17.07 5.48
N ILE A 77 -22.31 -16.23 6.08
CA ILE A 77 -21.50 -16.60 7.24
C ILE A 77 -22.40 -16.96 8.44
N LYS A 78 -23.45 -16.17 8.71
CA LYS A 78 -24.41 -16.47 9.79
C LYS A 78 -25.11 -17.81 9.57
N LYS A 79 -25.58 -18.08 8.34
CA LYS A 79 -26.18 -19.37 7.97
C LYS A 79 -25.18 -20.53 8.17
N ALA A 80 -23.96 -20.39 7.63
CA ALA A 80 -22.92 -21.40 7.77
C ALA A 80 -22.51 -21.68 9.23
N LYS A 81 -22.52 -20.66 10.10
CA LYS A 81 -22.28 -20.83 11.54
C LYS A 81 -23.43 -21.52 12.26
N ALA A 82 -24.68 -21.32 11.84
CA ALA A 82 -25.87 -21.89 12.46
C ALA A 82 -26.05 -23.39 12.16
N GLU A 83 -25.47 -23.87 11.07
CA GLU A 83 -25.49 -25.29 10.66
C GLU A 83 -24.61 -26.22 11.51
N VAL A 84 -23.77 -25.65 12.37
CA VAL A 84 -22.94 -26.39 13.32
C VAL A 84 -23.18 -25.85 14.73
N ASN A 85 -22.75 -26.58 15.76
CA ASN A 85 -22.76 -26.03 17.10
C ASN A 85 -21.98 -24.70 17.14
N ALA A 86 -22.52 -23.67 17.81
CA ALA A 86 -21.91 -22.35 17.86
C ALA A 86 -20.46 -22.36 18.40
N LYS A 87 -20.11 -23.35 19.23
CA LYS A 87 -18.74 -23.56 19.72
C LYS A 87 -17.81 -24.16 18.67
N ASN A 88 -18.31 -24.70 17.58
CA ASN A 88 -17.54 -25.46 16.60
C ASN A 88 -17.12 -24.67 15.36
N SER A 89 -17.41 -23.36 15.29
CA SER A 89 -17.01 -22.53 14.14
C SER A 89 -15.84 -21.59 14.45
N LEU A 90 -15.08 -21.27 13.40
CA LEU A 90 -14.05 -20.23 13.34
C LEU A 90 -14.26 -19.39 12.07
N LEU A 91 -14.07 -18.08 12.17
CA LEU A 91 -14.18 -17.13 11.05
C LEU A 91 -12.85 -16.42 10.79
N PHE A 92 -12.37 -16.48 9.55
CA PHE A 92 -11.09 -15.90 9.13
C PHE A 92 -11.24 -14.93 7.95
N ASP A 93 -10.31 -13.98 7.85
CA ASP A 93 -10.12 -13.19 6.62
C ASP A 93 -8.68 -13.31 6.15
N LEU A 94 -8.49 -13.45 4.84
CA LEU A 94 -7.20 -13.73 4.25
C LEU A 94 -6.49 -12.50 3.66
N GLY A 95 -6.94 -11.27 3.94
CA GLY A 95 -6.26 -10.05 3.49
C GLY A 95 -6.82 -9.44 2.20
N ASP A 96 -6.25 -8.30 1.78
CA ASP A 96 -6.76 -7.40 0.74
C ASP A 96 -8.18 -6.88 1.07
N VAL A 97 -8.36 -6.46 2.32
CA VAL A 97 -9.58 -5.79 2.78
C VAL A 97 -9.61 -4.34 2.31
N LEU A 98 -8.46 -3.66 2.43
CA LEU A 98 -8.30 -2.24 2.12
C LEU A 98 -7.78 -2.06 0.70
N PHE A 99 -8.71 -1.93 -0.24
CA PHE A 99 -8.40 -1.54 -1.60
C PHE A 99 -9.61 -0.84 -2.21
N ASP A 100 -9.48 -0.35 -3.45
CA ASP A 100 -10.55 0.31 -4.22
C ASP A 100 -10.81 1.81 -3.94
N TYR A 101 -11.69 2.42 -4.76
CA TYR A 101 -12.15 3.81 -4.75
C TYR A 101 -12.52 4.30 -3.36
N THR A 102 -13.40 3.59 -2.64
CA THR A 102 -13.94 4.02 -1.34
C THR A 102 -12.83 4.15 -0.30
N THR A 103 -11.96 3.15 -0.22
CA THR A 103 -10.83 3.11 0.70
C THR A 103 -9.86 4.26 0.43
N ASP A 104 -9.52 4.48 -0.85
CA ASP A 104 -8.63 5.55 -1.27
C ASP A 104 -9.23 6.95 -1.05
N TYR A 105 -10.51 7.15 -1.35
CA TYR A 105 -11.20 8.42 -1.13
C TYR A 105 -11.17 8.80 0.35
N ILE A 106 -11.53 7.88 1.24
CA ILE A 106 -11.50 8.12 2.70
C ILE A 106 -10.07 8.46 3.14
N TYR A 107 -9.06 7.74 2.64
CA TYR A 107 -7.67 8.03 2.96
C TYR A 107 -7.25 9.44 2.52
N ASP A 108 -7.56 9.82 1.28
CA ASP A 108 -7.11 11.07 0.69
C ASP A 108 -7.84 12.29 1.30
N VAL A 109 -9.12 12.16 1.64
CA VAL A 109 -9.92 13.23 2.27
C VAL A 109 -9.69 13.31 3.77
N ASN A 110 -9.66 12.17 4.46
CA ASN A 110 -9.48 12.09 5.91
C ASN A 110 -8.79 10.79 6.32
N SER A 111 -7.46 10.73 6.15
CA SER A 111 -6.64 9.60 6.57
C SER A 111 -6.70 9.27 8.08
N SER A 112 -7.43 10.05 8.88
CA SER A 112 -7.67 9.77 10.29
C SER A 112 -8.99 9.07 10.58
N ALA A 113 -9.93 9.05 9.64
CA ALA A 113 -11.17 8.31 9.75
C ALA A 113 -10.93 6.80 9.75
N GLN A 114 -11.83 6.06 10.41
CA GLN A 114 -11.83 4.60 10.38
C GLN A 114 -12.36 4.10 9.04
N GLN A 115 -11.75 3.04 8.52
CA GLN A 115 -12.23 2.36 7.34
C GLN A 115 -13.48 1.53 7.66
N PRO A 116 -14.62 1.78 6.98
CA PRO A 116 -15.88 1.04 7.17
C PRO A 116 -15.74 -0.47 7.14
N MET A 117 -14.86 -0.99 6.28
CA MET A 117 -14.57 -2.43 6.18
C MET A 117 -14.11 -3.03 7.52
N TYR A 118 -13.11 -2.44 8.17
CA TYR A 118 -12.63 -2.94 9.46
C TYR A 118 -13.65 -2.73 10.58
N THR A 119 -14.50 -1.70 10.50
CA THR A 119 -15.62 -1.52 11.43
C THR A 119 -16.66 -2.62 11.27
N ALA A 120 -17.00 -3.01 10.05
CA ALA A 120 -17.89 -4.14 9.79
C ALA A 120 -17.29 -5.47 10.24
N MET A 121 -16.03 -5.75 9.88
CA MET A 121 -15.35 -6.97 10.30
C MET A 121 -15.30 -7.12 11.83
N ALA A 122 -15.06 -6.02 12.56
CA ALA A 122 -15.09 -6.05 14.02
C ALA A 122 -16.47 -6.50 14.57
N LYS A 123 -17.57 -6.09 13.93
CA LYS A 123 -18.94 -6.52 14.29
C LYS A 123 -19.23 -7.98 13.93
N MET A 124 -18.58 -8.53 12.90
CA MET A 124 -18.78 -9.91 12.45
C MET A 124 -18.08 -10.96 13.33
N GLY A 125 -17.16 -10.50 14.20
CA GLY A 125 -16.49 -11.37 15.16
C GLY A 125 -15.50 -12.33 14.52
N TYR A 126 -14.62 -11.83 13.64
CA TYR A 126 -13.50 -12.62 13.11
C TYR A 126 -12.58 -13.13 14.24
N ASP A 127 -12.13 -14.37 14.12
CA ASP A 127 -11.25 -15.05 15.09
C ASP A 127 -9.77 -14.75 14.82
N ALA A 128 -9.41 -14.71 13.53
CA ALA A 128 -8.11 -14.27 13.04
C ALA A 128 -8.24 -13.63 11.66
N ILE A 129 -7.33 -12.72 11.34
CA ILE A 129 -7.17 -12.19 9.98
C ILE A 129 -5.68 -12.23 9.61
N THR A 130 -5.36 -12.37 8.34
CA THR A 130 -4.03 -11.98 7.83
C THR A 130 -4.14 -10.67 7.02
N LEU A 131 -3.03 -10.21 6.44
CA LEU A 131 -2.99 -9.00 5.62
C LEU A 131 -2.50 -9.37 4.23
N GLY A 132 -3.09 -8.79 3.19
CA GLY A 132 -2.69 -8.95 1.81
C GLY A 132 -1.82 -7.80 1.33
N ASN A 133 -1.40 -7.84 0.07
CA ASN A 133 -0.57 -6.80 -0.54
C ASN A 133 -1.22 -5.41 -0.55
N HIS A 134 -2.54 -5.30 -0.56
CA HIS A 134 -3.23 -4.02 -0.64
C HIS A 134 -3.35 -3.30 0.70
N GLU A 135 -3.29 -3.98 1.85
CA GLU A 135 -3.02 -3.30 3.12
C GLU A 135 -1.71 -2.50 3.03
N PHE A 136 -0.72 -3.11 2.38
CA PHE A 136 0.60 -2.55 2.11
C PHE A 136 0.58 -1.44 1.04
N ASP A 137 -0.54 -1.12 0.38
CA ASP A 137 -0.60 0.10 -0.44
C ASP A 137 -0.54 1.39 0.39
N TYR A 138 -0.83 1.29 1.70
CA TYR A 138 -0.84 2.40 2.65
C TYR A 138 0.42 2.44 3.52
N THR A 139 0.55 3.48 4.37
CA THR A 139 1.68 3.54 5.32
C THR A 139 1.49 2.53 6.45
N LEU A 140 2.57 2.00 7.01
CA LEU A 140 2.46 1.06 8.13
C LEU A 140 1.72 1.67 9.34
N ASP A 141 1.94 2.96 9.59
CA ASP A 141 1.24 3.69 10.66
C ASP A 141 -0.27 3.76 10.40
N TYR A 142 -0.68 3.86 9.14
CA TYR A 142 -2.10 3.85 8.77
C TYR A 142 -2.72 2.48 9.04
N ILE A 143 -2.09 1.40 8.56
CA ILE A 143 -2.55 0.02 8.79
C ILE A 143 -2.72 -0.25 10.30
N GLN A 144 -1.69 0.05 11.10
CA GLN A 144 -1.73 -0.15 12.54
C GLN A 144 -2.82 0.69 13.22
N LYS A 145 -3.03 1.93 12.77
CA LYS A 145 -4.10 2.79 13.29
C LYS A 145 -5.47 2.22 12.98
N GLN A 146 -5.71 1.78 11.74
CA GLN A 146 -7.00 1.19 11.35
C GLN A 146 -7.31 -0.02 12.23
N LEU A 147 -6.39 -0.98 12.30
CA LEU A 147 -6.52 -2.20 13.10
C LEU A 147 -6.70 -1.93 14.60
N SER A 148 -5.94 -1.00 15.18
CA SER A 148 -6.04 -0.71 16.62
C SER A 148 -7.30 0.05 16.98
N SER A 149 -7.75 0.96 16.12
CA SER A 149 -8.95 1.76 16.38
C SER A 149 -10.25 0.96 16.32
N THR A 150 -10.27 -0.17 15.58
CA THR A 150 -11.43 -1.06 15.46
C THR A 150 -11.34 -2.30 16.34
N GLY A 151 -10.26 -2.46 17.12
CA GLY A 151 -10.03 -3.64 17.96
C GLY A 151 -9.50 -4.88 17.22
N MET A 152 -9.23 -4.77 15.91
CA MET A 152 -8.75 -5.87 15.07
C MET A 152 -7.27 -6.24 15.30
N SER A 153 -6.46 -5.39 15.96
CA SER A 153 -5.03 -5.66 16.21
C SER A 153 -4.73 -7.02 16.87
N GLY A 154 -5.58 -7.48 17.80
CA GLY A 154 -5.42 -8.79 18.47
C GLY A 154 -5.83 -9.99 17.62
N LYS A 155 -6.39 -9.74 16.43
CA LYS A 155 -6.84 -10.75 15.46
C LYS A 155 -5.83 -11.00 14.35
N VAL A 156 -4.87 -10.08 14.14
CA VAL A 156 -3.89 -10.21 13.06
C VAL A 156 -2.84 -11.30 13.35
N VAL A 157 -2.69 -12.22 12.42
CA VAL A 157 -1.58 -13.18 12.35
C VAL A 157 -0.88 -12.98 11.02
N LEU A 158 0.40 -12.63 11.05
CA LEU A 158 1.21 -12.44 9.84
C LEU A 158 2.68 -12.70 10.16
N SER A 159 3.13 -13.88 9.74
CA SER A 159 4.37 -14.51 10.17
C SER A 159 5.56 -14.09 9.30
N ASN A 160 5.38 -14.04 7.98
CA ASN A 160 6.46 -13.74 7.03
C ASN A 160 6.78 -12.25 6.85
N VAL A 161 6.27 -11.35 7.70
CA VAL A 161 6.63 -9.93 7.66
C VAL A 161 7.37 -9.49 8.91
N THR A 162 8.66 -9.15 8.73
CA THR A 162 9.55 -8.74 9.82
C THR A 162 10.15 -7.37 9.59
N ASN A 163 10.59 -6.72 10.67
CA ASN A 163 11.39 -5.51 10.58
C ASN A 163 12.84 -5.86 10.17
N VAL A 164 13.31 -5.33 9.05
CA VAL A 164 14.67 -5.55 8.49
C VAL A 164 15.78 -5.25 9.49
N ASN A 165 15.58 -4.31 10.42
CA ASN A 165 16.63 -3.87 11.35
C ASN A 165 16.65 -4.61 12.67
N THR A 166 15.51 -5.13 13.14
CA THR A 166 15.42 -5.84 14.42
C THR A 166 15.17 -7.33 14.27
N GLY A 167 14.76 -7.80 13.08
CA GLY A 167 14.29 -9.16 12.86
C GLY A 167 12.97 -9.49 13.56
N ALA A 168 12.31 -8.50 14.17
CA ALA A 168 11.09 -8.72 14.95
C ALA A 168 9.86 -8.71 14.03
N HIS A 169 8.91 -9.61 14.30
CA HIS A 169 7.59 -9.58 13.69
C HIS A 169 6.84 -8.30 14.07
N ILE A 170 6.10 -7.75 13.11
CA ILE A 170 5.30 -6.54 13.32
C ILE A 170 3.97 -6.86 13.99
N TRP A 171 3.39 -8.00 13.62
CA TRP A 171 2.16 -8.57 14.18
C TRP A 171 2.47 -9.91 14.87
N ALA A 172 1.44 -10.64 15.29
CA ALA A 172 1.65 -11.96 15.86
C ALA A 172 2.32 -12.89 14.82
N GLU A 173 3.46 -13.46 15.20
CA GLU A 173 4.22 -14.43 14.40
C GLU A 173 3.35 -15.66 14.10
N ASN A 174 2.69 -16.22 15.11
CA ASN A 174 1.71 -17.28 14.97
C ASN A 174 0.67 -17.18 16.10
N LYS A 175 -0.43 -17.92 16.01
CA LYS A 175 -1.50 -17.91 17.02
C LYS A 175 -2.04 -19.30 17.28
N ILE A 176 -2.40 -19.60 18.54
CA ILE A 176 -3.18 -20.80 18.89
C ILE A 176 -4.55 -20.34 19.40
N ILE A 177 -5.61 -20.89 18.83
CA ILE A 177 -6.98 -20.74 19.32
C ILE A 177 -7.41 -22.07 19.92
N THR A 178 -7.73 -22.07 21.22
CA THR A 178 -8.30 -23.25 21.89
C THR A 178 -9.82 -23.22 21.74
N LYS A 179 -10.40 -24.31 21.23
CA LYS A 179 -11.82 -24.49 21.02
C LYS A 179 -12.29 -25.74 21.74
N ASN A 180 -13.36 -25.60 22.51
CA ASN A 180 -14.05 -26.72 23.15
C ASN A 180 -15.20 -27.13 22.24
N LEU A 181 -14.91 -28.03 21.30
CA LEU A 181 -15.85 -28.50 20.30
C LEU A 181 -16.89 -29.42 20.95
N VAL A 182 -18.13 -29.32 20.52
CA VAL A 182 -19.24 -30.17 20.98
C VAL A 182 -19.50 -31.23 19.92
N THR A 183 -19.45 -32.50 20.30
CA THR A 183 -19.76 -33.64 19.43
C THR A 183 -21.26 -33.80 19.25
N GLU A 184 -21.69 -34.69 18.35
CA GLU A 184 -23.10 -35.01 18.14
C GLU A 184 -23.77 -35.55 19.40
N SER A 185 -23.05 -36.31 20.24
CA SER A 185 -23.56 -36.79 21.53
C SER A 185 -23.60 -35.73 22.64
N GLY A 186 -23.07 -34.52 22.39
CA GLY A 186 -22.96 -33.45 23.38
C GLY A 186 -21.66 -33.45 24.21
N LYS A 187 -20.73 -34.38 23.97
CA LYS A 187 -19.42 -34.38 24.63
C LYS A 187 -18.55 -33.23 24.14
N THR A 188 -17.57 -32.85 24.95
CA THR A 188 -16.63 -31.77 24.61
C THR A 188 -15.24 -32.32 24.28
N ILE A 189 -14.68 -31.93 23.13
CA ILE A 189 -13.30 -32.17 22.73
C ILE A 189 -12.56 -30.84 22.72
N SER A 190 -11.50 -30.70 23.52
CA SER A 190 -10.66 -29.50 23.51
C SER A 190 -9.59 -29.59 22.43
N VAL A 191 -9.59 -28.66 21.49
CA VAL A 191 -8.69 -28.64 20.32
C VAL A 191 -7.95 -27.32 20.25
N LYS A 192 -6.63 -27.38 20.05
CA LYS A 192 -5.76 -26.22 19.82
C LYS A 192 -5.47 -26.05 18.34
N VAL A 193 -6.11 -25.08 17.71
CA VAL A 193 -5.91 -24.72 16.31
C VAL A 193 -4.78 -23.71 16.21
N GLY A 194 -3.63 -24.14 15.70
CA GLY A 194 -2.49 -23.30 15.33
C GLY A 194 -2.73 -22.61 13.99
N LEU A 195 -2.41 -21.32 13.92
CA LEU A 195 -2.60 -20.47 12.75
C LEU A 195 -1.28 -19.85 12.33
N ILE A 196 -0.98 -19.97 11.03
CA ILE A 196 0.13 -19.28 10.36
C ILE A 196 -0.49 -18.35 9.33
N GLY A 197 -0.25 -17.05 9.44
CA GLY A 197 -0.69 -16.08 8.46
C GLY A 197 0.44 -15.69 7.51
N GLU A 198 0.14 -15.61 6.23
CA GLU A 198 1.12 -15.38 5.15
C GLU A 198 0.62 -14.31 4.19
N THR A 199 1.52 -13.45 3.72
CA THR A 199 1.24 -12.47 2.64
C THR A 199 2.22 -12.63 1.49
N VAL A 200 1.92 -12.08 0.33
CA VAL A 200 2.87 -12.10 -0.79
C VAL A 200 4.20 -11.44 -0.37
N PRO A 201 5.38 -12.07 -0.60
CA PRO A 201 6.64 -11.57 -0.05
C PRO A 201 7.03 -10.18 -0.60
N THR A 202 6.61 -9.89 -1.83
CA THR A 202 6.83 -8.58 -2.45
C THR A 202 5.74 -7.59 -2.05
N LEU A 203 5.97 -6.88 -0.93
CA LEU A 203 5.04 -5.87 -0.43
C LEU A 203 4.85 -4.71 -1.42
N ALA A 204 3.62 -4.20 -1.50
CA ALA A 204 3.25 -3.08 -2.38
C ALA A 204 4.03 -1.78 -2.07
N LYS A 205 4.00 -0.81 -3.00
CA LYS A 205 4.86 0.40 -2.92
C LYS A 205 4.10 1.72 -3.15
N LYS A 206 2.77 1.71 -3.21
CA LYS A 206 1.96 2.88 -3.64
C LYS A 206 2.15 4.11 -2.74
N ARG A 207 1.93 4.00 -1.42
CA ARG A 207 1.99 5.14 -0.47
C ARG A 207 2.95 4.90 0.70
N THR A 208 3.98 4.07 0.50
CA THR A 208 4.62 3.37 1.61
C THR A 208 5.77 4.15 2.23
N ASN A 209 5.88 4.08 3.55
CA ASN A 209 7.01 4.60 4.32
C ASN A 209 7.96 3.48 4.78
N TYR A 210 7.69 2.24 4.39
CA TYR A 210 8.33 1.06 4.92
C TYR A 210 9.23 0.32 3.93
N THR A 211 9.48 0.86 2.73
CA THR A 211 10.49 0.31 1.81
C THR A 211 11.84 0.16 2.52
N GLY A 212 12.35 -1.07 2.59
CA GLY A 212 13.56 -1.48 3.31
C GLY A 212 13.42 -1.48 4.85
N VAL A 213 12.25 -1.14 5.39
CA VAL A 213 11.91 -1.26 6.80
C VAL A 213 11.33 -2.64 7.08
N LEU A 214 10.44 -3.10 6.19
CA LEU A 214 9.83 -4.42 6.26
C LEU A 214 10.49 -5.35 5.25
N ASN A 215 10.59 -6.63 5.65
CA ASN A 215 10.98 -7.73 4.80
C ASN A 215 9.83 -8.72 4.74
N GLY A 216 9.39 -9.05 3.52
CA GLY A 216 8.58 -10.25 3.28
C GLY A 216 9.51 -11.44 3.08
N GLU A 217 9.34 -12.48 3.89
CA GLU A 217 10.02 -13.77 3.75
C GLU A 217 9.24 -14.67 2.79
N ASP A 218 9.93 -15.59 2.13
CA ASP A 218 9.33 -16.62 1.29
C ASP A 218 8.29 -17.44 2.08
N ILE A 219 7.09 -17.57 1.51
CA ILE A 219 5.94 -18.19 2.17
C ILE A 219 6.24 -19.65 2.54
N VAL A 220 6.75 -20.44 1.59
CA VAL A 220 6.99 -21.88 1.82
C VAL A 220 8.10 -22.09 2.85
N LYS A 221 9.19 -21.32 2.78
CA LYS A 221 10.28 -21.38 3.77
C LYS A 221 9.79 -20.99 5.16
N ASN A 222 8.98 -19.95 5.25
CA ASN A 222 8.45 -19.48 6.53
C ASN A 222 7.45 -20.47 7.15
N VAL A 223 6.50 -21.02 6.39
CA VAL A 223 5.58 -22.06 6.91
C VAL A 223 6.34 -23.29 7.41
N LYS A 224 7.37 -23.76 6.70
CA LYS A 224 8.23 -24.87 7.18
C LYS A 224 8.92 -24.57 8.51
N LYS A 225 9.24 -23.30 8.79
CA LYS A 225 9.82 -22.84 10.06
C LYS A 225 8.76 -22.77 11.16
N GLU A 226 7.55 -22.29 10.86
CA GLU A 226 6.48 -22.05 11.84
C GLU A 226 5.76 -23.32 12.30
N VAL A 227 5.60 -24.33 11.44
CA VAL A 227 4.94 -25.61 11.78
C VAL A 227 5.54 -26.27 13.04
N PRO A 228 6.86 -26.54 13.13
CA PRO A 228 7.43 -27.15 14.32
C PRO A 228 7.34 -26.25 15.57
N ILE A 229 7.32 -24.93 15.40
CA ILE A 229 7.12 -23.97 16.51
C ILE A 229 5.72 -24.14 17.10
N LEU A 230 4.68 -24.23 16.26
CA LEU A 230 3.30 -24.43 16.70
C LEU A 230 3.07 -25.82 17.31
N GLN A 231 3.64 -26.87 16.74
CA GLN A 231 3.60 -28.22 17.31
C GLN A 231 4.23 -28.24 18.71
N LYS A 232 5.38 -27.58 18.90
CA LYS A 232 6.02 -27.46 20.22
C LYS A 232 5.18 -26.64 21.21
N LYS A 233 4.40 -25.67 20.74
CA LYS A 233 3.41 -24.93 21.54
C LYS A 233 2.13 -25.75 21.81
N GLY A 234 2.03 -26.96 21.26
CA GLY A 234 0.94 -27.91 21.49
C GLY A 234 -0.27 -27.71 20.58
N ALA A 235 -0.08 -27.21 19.35
CA ALA A 235 -1.15 -27.20 18.35
C ALA A 235 -1.52 -28.65 17.95
N ASP A 236 -2.82 -28.95 17.93
CA ASP A 236 -3.37 -30.23 17.47
C ASP A 236 -3.65 -30.21 15.97
N ILE A 237 -3.99 -29.03 15.43
CA ILE A 237 -4.29 -28.78 14.02
C ILE A 237 -3.55 -27.51 13.60
N ILE A 238 -2.92 -27.49 12.43
CA ILE A 238 -2.26 -26.29 11.88
C ILE A 238 -2.90 -25.87 10.56
N VAL A 239 -3.35 -24.63 10.52
CA VAL A 239 -4.03 -24.01 9.36
C VAL A 239 -3.20 -22.84 8.86
N VAL A 240 -2.97 -22.79 7.55
CA VAL A 240 -2.30 -21.66 6.91
C VAL A 240 -3.35 -20.73 6.31
N LEU A 241 -3.37 -19.49 6.79
CA LEU A 241 -4.16 -18.37 6.25
C LEU A 241 -3.27 -17.61 5.26
N ALA A 242 -3.33 -17.99 3.99
CA ALA A 242 -2.41 -17.51 2.97
C ALA A 242 -3.07 -16.48 2.05
N HIS A 243 -2.62 -15.22 2.12
CA HIS A 243 -2.85 -14.27 1.04
C HIS A 243 -1.93 -14.60 -0.14
N SER A 244 -2.23 -15.71 -0.80
CA SER A 244 -1.45 -16.33 -1.85
C SER A 244 -2.40 -17.14 -2.74
N GLY A 245 -2.09 -17.18 -4.04
CA GLY A 245 -2.77 -18.08 -4.96
C GLY A 245 -2.36 -19.54 -4.82
N ILE A 246 -3.02 -20.44 -5.57
CA ILE A 246 -2.67 -21.88 -5.66
C ILE A 246 -1.24 -22.09 -6.16
N GLY A 247 -0.88 -21.51 -7.31
CA GLY A 247 0.48 -21.47 -7.82
C GLY A 247 1.03 -22.77 -8.39
N GLU A 248 2.31 -22.75 -8.75
CA GLU A 248 3.01 -23.87 -9.40
C GLU A 248 3.38 -24.98 -8.41
N GLN A 249 3.64 -26.20 -8.91
CA GLN A 249 4.04 -27.33 -8.06
C GLN A 249 5.37 -27.09 -7.32
N LYS A 250 6.26 -26.33 -7.95
CA LYS A 250 7.56 -25.90 -7.44
C LYS A 250 7.66 -24.38 -7.66
N PRO A 251 7.08 -23.58 -6.76
CA PRO A 251 7.11 -22.12 -6.91
C PRO A 251 8.56 -21.62 -6.85
N ALA A 252 8.83 -20.53 -7.56
CA ALA A 252 10.11 -19.85 -7.45
C ALA A 252 10.30 -19.28 -6.03
N GLU A 253 11.53 -18.94 -5.67
CA GLU A 253 11.76 -18.22 -4.41
C GLU A 253 11.04 -16.86 -4.44
N LEU A 254 10.31 -16.56 -3.36
CA LEU A 254 9.45 -15.37 -3.20
C LEU A 254 8.23 -15.31 -4.12
N ASP A 255 7.78 -16.45 -4.66
CA ASP A 255 6.54 -16.53 -5.44
C ASP A 255 5.32 -16.04 -4.62
N ALA A 256 4.40 -15.36 -5.30
CA ALA A 256 3.15 -14.89 -4.71
C ALA A 256 2.09 -15.99 -4.62
N ASN A 257 2.26 -17.10 -5.34
CA ASN A 257 1.30 -18.18 -5.45
C ASN A 257 1.94 -19.52 -5.03
N THR A 258 1.56 -20.01 -3.87
CA THR A 258 2.21 -21.16 -3.20
C THR A 258 1.25 -22.16 -2.57
N GLY A 259 -0.07 -21.95 -2.68
CA GLY A 259 -1.11 -22.75 -2.02
C GLY A 259 -0.97 -24.26 -2.22
N TYR A 260 -0.71 -24.72 -3.45
CA TYR A 260 -0.47 -26.13 -3.74
C TYR A 260 0.79 -26.65 -3.03
N ALA A 261 1.90 -25.91 -3.09
CA ALA A 261 3.16 -26.31 -2.44
C ALA A 261 3.04 -26.39 -0.91
N LEU A 262 2.22 -25.54 -0.29
CA LEU A 262 1.96 -25.55 1.15
C LEU A 262 1.28 -26.85 1.62
N THR A 263 0.43 -27.46 0.79
CA THR A 263 -0.19 -28.76 1.12
C THR A 263 0.83 -29.88 1.26
N LYS A 264 2.01 -29.79 0.63
CA LYS A 264 3.08 -30.79 0.72
C LYS A 264 3.87 -30.72 2.03
N ILE A 265 3.69 -29.67 2.85
CA ILE A 265 4.44 -29.50 4.10
C ILE A 265 3.87 -30.41 5.19
N SER A 266 4.66 -31.36 5.70
CA SER A 266 4.26 -32.21 6.82
C SER A 266 3.90 -31.36 8.05
N GLY A 267 2.79 -31.69 8.71
CA GLY A 267 2.26 -30.97 9.87
C GLY A 267 1.30 -29.82 9.56
N VAL A 268 1.14 -29.41 8.29
CA VAL A 268 0.01 -28.54 7.87
C VAL A 268 -1.22 -29.41 7.64
N ASP A 269 -2.39 -28.99 8.14
CA ASP A 269 -3.65 -29.75 8.02
C ASP A 269 -4.64 -29.14 7.02
N ALA A 270 -4.62 -27.82 6.84
CA ALA A 270 -5.46 -27.11 5.87
C ALA A 270 -4.77 -25.82 5.36
N VAL A 271 -5.06 -25.44 4.11
CA VAL A 271 -4.55 -24.22 3.46
C VAL A 271 -5.72 -23.42 2.89
N LEU A 272 -5.86 -22.17 3.33
CA LEU A 272 -6.89 -21.25 2.86
C LEU A 272 -6.21 -20.14 2.06
N CYS A 273 -6.66 -19.91 0.83
CA CYS A 273 -6.01 -19.05 -0.16
C CYS A 273 -6.88 -17.88 -0.63
N GLY A 274 -6.20 -16.85 -1.14
CA GLY A 274 -6.78 -15.63 -1.72
C GLY A 274 -5.96 -15.14 -2.92
N HIS A 275 -5.83 -13.83 -3.10
CA HIS A 275 -4.92 -13.12 -4.03
C HIS A 275 -5.23 -13.25 -5.54
N LEU A 276 -5.58 -14.44 -6.04
CA LEU A 276 -5.85 -14.68 -7.47
C LEU A 276 -7.31 -14.41 -7.87
N HIS A 277 -8.19 -14.11 -6.93
CA HIS A 277 -9.62 -13.80 -7.14
C HIS A 277 -10.38 -14.88 -7.92
N LYS A 278 -10.02 -16.16 -7.74
CA LYS A 278 -10.67 -17.29 -8.41
C LYS A 278 -11.03 -18.36 -7.41
N ASP A 279 -12.15 -19.02 -7.63
CA ASP A 279 -12.52 -20.20 -6.87
C ASP A 279 -11.59 -21.38 -7.19
N PHE A 280 -11.20 -22.11 -6.15
CA PHE A 280 -10.61 -23.43 -6.24
C PHE A 280 -11.10 -24.27 -5.05
N PRO A 281 -11.68 -25.45 -5.26
CA PRO A 281 -12.00 -26.07 -6.55
C PRO A 281 -13.01 -25.25 -7.37
N ASN A 282 -13.03 -25.43 -8.70
CA ASN A 282 -13.99 -24.77 -9.59
C ASN A 282 -14.71 -25.82 -10.45
N ALA A 283 -16.04 -25.73 -10.53
CA ALA A 283 -16.85 -26.66 -11.32
C ALA A 283 -16.54 -26.62 -12.82
N ASN A 284 -16.09 -25.46 -13.34
CA ASN A 284 -15.72 -25.27 -14.74
C ASN A 284 -14.27 -25.71 -15.05
N GLY A 285 -13.60 -26.31 -14.06
CA GLY A 285 -12.22 -26.76 -14.16
C GLY A 285 -11.19 -25.66 -13.94
N THR A 286 -9.97 -26.06 -13.59
CA THR A 286 -8.82 -25.18 -13.44
C THR A 286 -7.57 -25.79 -14.04
N LYS A 287 -6.58 -24.96 -14.38
CA LYS A 287 -5.25 -25.45 -14.82
C LYS A 287 -4.50 -26.29 -13.76
N TYR A 288 -5.00 -26.35 -12.53
CA TYR A 288 -4.39 -27.10 -11.43
C TYR A 288 -5.01 -28.48 -11.24
N ASP A 289 -6.10 -28.80 -11.94
CA ASP A 289 -6.85 -30.04 -11.76
C ASP A 289 -5.99 -31.27 -12.09
N ASP A 290 -5.04 -31.12 -13.02
CA ASP A 290 -4.12 -32.17 -13.45
C ASP A 290 -2.88 -32.30 -12.55
N TYR A 291 -2.79 -31.53 -11.46
CA TYR A 291 -1.64 -31.65 -10.55
C TYR A 291 -1.74 -32.92 -9.69
N PRO A 292 -0.62 -33.59 -9.39
CA PRO A 292 -0.62 -34.79 -8.57
C PRO A 292 -1.29 -34.55 -7.21
N GLY A 293 -2.15 -35.49 -6.82
CA GLY A 293 -2.84 -35.48 -5.53
C GLY A 293 -3.98 -34.47 -5.42
N VAL A 294 -4.40 -33.82 -6.51
CA VAL A 294 -5.57 -32.93 -6.54
C VAL A 294 -6.84 -33.71 -6.79
N ASN A 295 -7.85 -33.51 -5.95
CA ASN A 295 -9.23 -33.88 -6.25
C ASN A 295 -10.00 -32.62 -6.65
N LYS A 296 -10.24 -32.46 -7.96
CA LYS A 296 -10.89 -31.27 -8.54
C LYS A 296 -12.32 -31.02 -8.05
N THR A 297 -13.01 -32.04 -7.52
CA THR A 297 -14.38 -31.90 -7.00
C THR A 297 -14.39 -31.50 -5.53
N THR A 298 -13.51 -32.11 -4.72
CA THR A 298 -13.55 -31.95 -3.26
C THR A 298 -12.59 -30.88 -2.73
N GLY A 299 -11.67 -30.36 -3.54
CA GLY A 299 -10.64 -29.42 -3.09
C GLY A 299 -9.62 -30.05 -2.13
N ILE A 300 -9.60 -31.38 -2.02
CA ILE A 300 -8.59 -32.10 -1.25
C ILE A 300 -7.35 -32.27 -2.12
N VAL A 301 -6.24 -31.71 -1.67
CA VAL A 301 -4.97 -31.66 -2.38
C VAL A 301 -3.88 -32.24 -1.48
N ASN A 302 -3.18 -33.27 -1.93
CA ASN A 302 -2.20 -34.02 -1.14
C ASN A 302 -2.76 -34.46 0.23
N GLY A 303 -4.01 -34.88 0.25
CA GLY A 303 -4.72 -35.32 1.46
C GLY A 303 -5.18 -34.20 2.40
N LYS A 304 -5.14 -32.92 1.97
CA LYS A 304 -5.48 -31.75 2.80
C LYS A 304 -6.45 -30.81 2.10
N PRO A 305 -7.35 -30.13 2.82
CA PRO A 305 -8.17 -29.06 2.25
C PRO A 305 -7.31 -27.91 1.71
N LEU A 306 -7.53 -27.56 0.45
CA LEU A 306 -7.01 -26.35 -0.19
C LEU A 306 -8.19 -25.63 -0.85
N VAL A 307 -8.52 -24.44 -0.35
CA VAL A 307 -9.65 -23.65 -0.85
C VAL A 307 -9.19 -22.24 -1.17
N GLN A 308 -9.54 -21.74 -2.35
CA GLN A 308 -9.41 -20.34 -2.74
C GLN A 308 -10.78 -19.83 -3.19
N ILE A 309 -11.06 -18.55 -2.98
CA ILE A 309 -12.33 -17.93 -3.33
C ILE A 309 -12.14 -16.68 -4.18
N GLU A 310 -13.22 -16.27 -4.84
CA GLU A 310 -13.34 -14.96 -5.49
C GLU A 310 -13.25 -13.77 -4.52
N ASN A 311 -13.23 -12.58 -5.09
CA ASN A 311 -13.04 -11.31 -4.40
C ASN A 311 -14.36 -10.55 -4.16
N ARG A 312 -14.26 -9.35 -3.57
CA ARG A 312 -15.37 -8.39 -3.36
C ARG A 312 -16.59 -8.98 -2.64
N GLY A 313 -16.39 -10.01 -1.82
CA GLY A 313 -17.47 -10.71 -1.13
C GLY A 313 -18.40 -11.47 -2.08
N ALA A 314 -17.91 -11.95 -3.22
CA ALA A 314 -18.68 -12.78 -4.14
C ALA A 314 -18.90 -14.22 -3.62
N SER A 315 -18.09 -14.66 -2.66
CA SER A 315 -18.20 -16.00 -2.09
C SER A 315 -17.57 -16.10 -0.70
N ILE A 316 -17.94 -17.16 0.02
CA ILE A 316 -17.23 -17.63 1.22
C ILE A 316 -16.64 -19.00 0.99
N GLY A 317 -15.45 -19.22 1.56
CA GLY A 317 -14.80 -20.53 1.57
C GLY A 317 -15.06 -21.22 2.91
N MET A 318 -15.23 -22.54 2.86
CA MET A 318 -15.54 -23.36 4.03
C MET A 318 -14.71 -24.64 4.02
N VAL A 319 -14.14 -24.97 5.17
CA VAL A 319 -13.46 -26.24 5.43
C VAL A 319 -14.02 -26.85 6.70
N ASP A 320 -14.54 -28.07 6.59
CA ASP A 320 -15.01 -28.85 7.73
C ASP A 320 -14.00 -29.96 8.04
N LEU A 321 -13.60 -30.05 9.31
CA LEU A 321 -12.80 -31.14 9.85
C LEU A 321 -13.63 -31.88 10.90
N ASN A 322 -13.88 -33.18 10.69
CA ASN A 322 -14.49 -34.01 11.71
C ASN A 322 -13.38 -34.40 12.71
N ILE A 323 -13.60 -34.08 13.98
CA ILE A 323 -12.63 -34.29 15.05
C ILE A 323 -13.15 -35.37 16.00
N GLY A 324 -12.45 -36.50 16.03
CA GLY A 324 -12.62 -37.53 17.05
C GLY A 324 -11.50 -37.48 18.09
N THR A 325 -11.39 -38.53 18.89
CA THR A 325 -10.28 -38.70 19.83
C THR A 325 -9.58 -40.03 19.61
N LYS A 326 -8.26 -40.02 19.52
CA LYS A 326 -7.41 -41.23 19.52
C LYS A 326 -6.38 -41.09 20.63
N ASN A 327 -6.29 -42.08 21.52
CA ASN A 327 -5.41 -42.03 22.71
C ASN A 327 -5.60 -40.75 23.54
N ASN A 328 -6.86 -40.34 23.76
CA ASN A 328 -7.24 -39.10 24.46
C ASN A 328 -6.71 -37.80 23.82
N LYS A 329 -6.32 -37.82 22.53
CA LYS A 329 -5.91 -36.63 21.78
C LYS A 329 -6.87 -36.35 20.63
N PRO A 330 -7.19 -35.07 20.34
CA PRO A 330 -7.95 -34.70 19.16
C PRO A 330 -7.30 -35.24 17.89
N THR A 331 -8.09 -35.84 17.00
CA THR A 331 -7.59 -36.40 15.73
C THR A 331 -8.60 -36.11 14.63
N ILE A 332 -8.11 -35.72 13.45
CA ILE A 332 -8.96 -35.48 12.27
C ILE A 332 -9.37 -36.84 11.69
N THR A 333 -10.68 -37.11 11.67
CA THR A 333 -11.27 -38.36 11.14
C THR A 333 -11.94 -38.15 9.78
N GLY A 334 -12.23 -36.92 9.39
CA GLY A 334 -12.85 -36.58 8.10
C GLY A 334 -12.58 -35.13 7.69
N LYS A 335 -12.65 -34.87 6.39
CA LYS A 335 -12.33 -33.57 5.78
C LYS A 335 -13.30 -33.30 4.63
N SER A 336 -13.83 -32.10 4.54
CA SER A 336 -14.55 -31.63 3.35
C SER A 336 -14.37 -30.14 3.13
N THR A 337 -14.62 -29.69 1.90
CA THR A 337 -14.58 -28.28 1.53
C THR A 337 -15.88 -27.86 0.85
N GLN A 338 -16.19 -26.58 0.90
CA GLN A 338 -17.32 -25.98 0.20
C GLN A 338 -17.01 -24.52 -0.13
N ILE A 339 -17.47 -24.06 -1.29
CA ILE A 339 -17.57 -22.64 -1.61
C ILE A 339 -19.05 -22.29 -1.74
N ARG A 340 -19.46 -21.16 -1.14
CA ARG A 340 -20.83 -20.64 -1.32
C ARG A 340 -20.77 -19.27 -1.99
N LYS A 341 -21.46 -19.16 -3.12
CA LYS A 341 -21.59 -17.91 -3.87
C LYS A 341 -22.65 -17.00 -3.27
N VAL A 342 -22.39 -15.69 -3.34
CA VAL A 342 -23.41 -14.66 -3.20
C VAL A 342 -24.11 -14.50 -4.54
N ASN A 343 -25.42 -14.39 -4.50
CA ASN A 343 -26.26 -14.14 -5.68
C ASN A 343 -27.26 -13.02 -5.37
N ALA A 344 -28.06 -12.64 -6.37
CA ALA A 344 -29.04 -11.56 -6.25
C ALA A 344 -30.06 -11.77 -5.12
N SER A 345 -30.40 -13.03 -4.79
CA SER A 345 -31.35 -13.40 -3.74
C SER A 345 -30.73 -13.51 -2.34
N THR A 346 -29.42 -13.37 -2.21
CA THR A 346 -28.75 -13.37 -0.90
C THR A 346 -29.12 -12.08 -0.15
N GLU A 347 -29.78 -12.22 1.00
CA GLU A 347 -30.20 -11.08 1.81
C GLU A 347 -29.02 -10.24 2.32
N VAL A 348 -29.23 -8.92 2.35
CA VAL A 348 -28.27 -7.95 2.90
C VAL A 348 -28.37 -7.93 4.42
N ASP A 349 -27.26 -8.10 5.13
CA ASP A 349 -27.20 -7.86 6.57
C ASP A 349 -27.27 -6.34 6.86
N PRO A 350 -28.34 -5.84 7.51
CA PRO A 350 -28.51 -4.40 7.71
C PRO A 350 -27.47 -3.80 8.68
N THR A 351 -26.97 -4.58 9.63
CA THR A 351 -25.99 -4.11 10.63
C THR A 351 -24.61 -3.90 10.00
N ILE A 352 -24.24 -4.80 9.08
CA ILE A 352 -23.00 -4.70 8.32
C ILE A 352 -23.12 -3.64 7.22
N ASN A 353 -24.23 -3.60 6.50
CA ASN A 353 -24.49 -2.59 5.46
C ASN A 353 -24.39 -1.16 5.99
N ALA A 354 -24.84 -0.92 7.22
CA ALA A 354 -24.79 0.39 7.87
C ALA A 354 -23.37 0.87 8.23
N ALA A 355 -22.31 0.06 8.07
CA ALA A 355 -20.96 0.43 8.52
C ALA A 355 -20.33 1.57 7.70
N PHE A 356 -20.78 1.84 6.46
CA PHE A 356 -20.38 3.05 5.73
C PHE A 356 -20.89 4.33 6.42
N GLY A 357 -22.04 4.28 7.10
CA GLY A 357 -22.64 5.45 7.74
C GLY A 357 -22.76 6.64 6.78
N ASN A 358 -22.25 7.80 7.20
CA ASN A 358 -22.32 9.03 6.41
C ASN A 358 -21.55 8.97 5.07
N TRP A 359 -20.60 8.04 4.92
CA TRP A 359 -19.86 7.87 3.67
C TRP A 359 -20.76 7.42 2.53
N THR A 360 -21.84 6.68 2.79
CA THR A 360 -22.82 6.29 1.77
C THR A 360 -23.35 7.52 1.03
N LYS A 361 -23.80 8.54 1.76
CA LYS A 361 -24.30 9.78 1.15
C LYS A 361 -23.22 10.49 0.34
N THR A 362 -21.97 10.53 0.85
CA THR A 362 -20.84 11.14 0.14
C THR A 362 -20.54 10.42 -1.16
N PHE A 363 -20.44 9.09 -1.14
CA PHE A 363 -20.10 8.31 -2.31
C PHE A 363 -21.20 8.30 -3.36
N MET A 364 -22.47 8.21 -2.94
CA MET A 364 -23.60 8.32 -3.87
C MET A 364 -23.65 9.70 -4.52
N ALA A 365 -23.48 10.77 -3.74
CA ALA A 365 -23.46 12.13 -4.30
C ALA A 365 -22.28 12.33 -5.26
N ASP A 366 -21.14 11.71 -4.97
CA ASP A 366 -19.97 11.75 -5.85
C ASP A 366 -20.21 10.99 -7.15
N SER A 367 -20.66 9.72 -7.08
CA SER A 367 -20.89 8.87 -8.25
C SER A 367 -22.02 9.40 -9.15
N SER A 368 -23.08 9.95 -8.55
CA SER A 368 -24.23 10.51 -9.26
C SER A 368 -24.04 11.96 -9.71
N GLN A 369 -22.89 12.59 -9.41
CA GLN A 369 -22.61 13.96 -9.82
C GLN A 369 -22.66 14.05 -11.35
N ILE A 370 -23.56 14.87 -11.88
CA ILE A 370 -23.60 15.20 -13.31
C ILE A 370 -22.43 16.14 -13.60
N LEU A 371 -21.56 15.76 -14.53
CA LEU A 371 -20.43 16.59 -14.98
C LEU A 371 -20.79 17.39 -16.22
N SER A 372 -21.60 16.82 -17.12
CA SER A 372 -22.10 17.49 -18.32
C SER A 372 -23.40 16.83 -18.80
N GLU A 373 -24.25 17.60 -19.48
CA GLU A 373 -25.29 17.01 -20.33
C GLU A 373 -24.66 16.40 -21.60
N VAL A 374 -25.38 15.49 -22.26
CA VAL A 374 -25.09 14.88 -23.57
C VAL A 374 -26.23 15.27 -24.50
N ALA A 375 -25.90 15.79 -25.69
CA ALA A 375 -26.92 16.24 -26.64
C ALA A 375 -27.78 15.07 -27.15
N ALA A 376 -29.02 15.35 -27.53
CA ALA A 376 -29.99 14.33 -27.90
C ALA A 376 -29.59 13.52 -29.15
N ASP A 377 -28.78 14.12 -30.03
CA ASP A 377 -28.20 13.53 -31.24
C ASP A 377 -26.83 12.86 -31.00
N THR A 378 -26.35 12.83 -29.75
CA THR A 378 -25.03 12.29 -29.40
C THR A 378 -25.19 11.01 -28.60
N GLN A 379 -24.43 9.98 -28.98
CA GLN A 379 -24.50 8.67 -28.34
C GLN A 379 -23.08 8.20 -28.00
N LEU A 380 -22.74 8.26 -26.71
CA LEU A 380 -21.46 7.74 -26.23
C LEU A 380 -21.60 6.22 -26.01
N GLN A 381 -21.38 5.46 -27.08
CA GLN A 381 -21.46 4.00 -27.08
C GLN A 381 -20.33 3.34 -27.88
N ASN A 382 -20.10 2.05 -27.66
CA ASN A 382 -19.07 1.29 -28.38
C ASN A 382 -19.51 -0.09 -28.92
N TYR A 383 -20.81 -0.34 -29.07
CA TYR A 383 -21.37 -1.60 -29.55
C TYR A 383 -20.75 -2.07 -30.88
N PHE A 384 -20.41 -1.15 -31.79
CA PHE A 384 -19.76 -1.44 -33.07
C PHE A 384 -18.34 -0.87 -33.17
N GLY A 385 -17.64 -0.69 -32.04
CA GLY A 385 -16.34 0.01 -31.98
C GLY A 385 -15.17 -0.68 -32.72
N THR A 386 -15.31 -1.94 -33.12
CA THR A 386 -14.36 -2.64 -34.00
C THR A 386 -14.63 -2.38 -35.49
N MET A 387 -15.77 -1.76 -35.81
CA MET A 387 -16.27 -1.60 -37.17
C MET A 387 -16.25 -0.15 -37.64
N GLU A 388 -16.41 0.80 -36.73
CA GLU A 388 -16.52 2.22 -37.04
C GLU A 388 -16.03 3.08 -35.87
N ASP A 389 -15.70 4.33 -36.17
CA ASP A 389 -15.43 5.34 -35.16
C ASP A 389 -16.71 5.70 -34.38
N ASN A 390 -16.56 6.24 -33.17
CA ASN A 390 -17.68 6.65 -32.31
C ASN A 390 -17.29 7.73 -31.32
N ASP A 391 -18.29 8.48 -30.87
CA ASP A 391 -18.11 9.60 -29.94
C ASP A 391 -17.45 9.19 -28.60
N ALA A 392 -17.64 7.95 -28.13
CA ALA A 392 -17.08 7.49 -26.86
C ALA A 392 -15.55 7.37 -26.90
N ILE A 393 -15.01 6.69 -27.92
CA ILE A 393 -13.55 6.58 -28.08
C ILE A 393 -12.94 7.92 -28.49
N GLN A 394 -13.67 8.71 -29.29
CA GLN A 394 -13.20 10.01 -29.74
C GLN A 394 -13.12 11.03 -28.61
N LEU A 395 -14.07 11.01 -27.67
CA LEU A 395 -13.97 11.77 -26.42
C LEU A 395 -12.71 11.39 -25.63
N LEU A 396 -12.41 10.09 -25.50
CA LEU A 396 -11.22 9.61 -24.81
C LEU A 396 -9.92 10.04 -25.52
N ASN A 397 -9.90 10.03 -26.85
CA ASN A 397 -8.79 10.51 -27.65
C ASN A 397 -8.56 12.02 -27.50
N ASN A 398 -9.61 12.82 -27.61
CA ASN A 398 -9.58 14.27 -27.41
C ASN A 398 -9.04 14.66 -26.02
N ILE A 399 -9.45 13.95 -24.98
CA ILE A 399 -8.89 14.10 -23.62
C ILE A 399 -7.36 13.88 -23.63
N LYS A 400 -6.90 12.80 -24.27
CA LYS A 400 -5.46 12.46 -24.32
C LYS A 400 -4.67 13.48 -25.13
N ILE A 401 -5.18 13.91 -26.28
CA ILE A 401 -4.55 14.94 -27.11
C ILE A 401 -4.45 16.26 -26.34
N SER A 402 -5.54 16.67 -25.68
CA SER A 402 -5.57 17.86 -24.82
C SER A 402 -4.53 17.80 -23.69
N TYR A 403 -4.43 16.65 -23.01
CA TYR A 403 -3.42 16.42 -21.98
C TYR A 403 -2.00 16.50 -22.56
N GLY A 404 -1.77 15.84 -23.70
CA GLY A 404 -0.49 15.81 -24.39
C GLY A 404 -0.02 17.21 -24.78
N LEU A 405 -0.91 18.04 -25.35
CA LEU A 405 -0.63 19.43 -25.71
C LEU A 405 -0.20 20.25 -24.50
N GLN A 406 -0.93 20.17 -23.38
CA GLN A 406 -0.54 20.84 -22.13
C GLN A 406 0.78 20.28 -21.57
N TYR A 407 0.99 18.96 -21.62
CA TYR A 407 2.19 18.30 -21.11
C TYR A 407 3.45 18.79 -21.84
N ILE A 408 3.44 18.82 -23.17
CA ILE A 408 4.60 19.26 -23.97
C ILE A 408 4.79 20.78 -23.90
N ASN A 409 3.75 21.57 -23.62
CA ASN A 409 3.88 23.03 -23.54
C ASN A 409 4.21 23.56 -22.14
N ASN A 410 3.94 22.79 -21.08
CA ASN A 410 4.16 23.21 -19.69
C ASN A 410 5.24 22.40 -18.97
N THR A 411 5.39 21.11 -19.30
CA THR A 411 6.26 20.17 -18.57
C THR A 411 7.47 19.74 -19.39
N LYS A 412 7.30 19.46 -20.69
CA LYS A 412 8.36 19.02 -21.61
C LYS A 412 8.46 19.93 -22.84
N THR A 413 8.77 21.20 -22.59
CA THR A 413 8.80 22.28 -23.58
C THR A 413 9.71 22.04 -24.78
N GLN A 414 10.69 21.15 -24.67
CA GLN A 414 11.51 20.74 -25.82
C GLN A 414 10.70 20.00 -26.91
N TYR A 415 9.53 19.47 -26.58
CA TYR A 415 8.65 18.74 -27.50
C TYR A 415 7.45 19.57 -27.96
N LYS A 416 7.37 20.86 -27.62
CA LYS A 416 6.20 21.72 -27.88
C LYS A 416 5.75 21.80 -29.36
N ASN A 417 6.65 21.49 -30.28
CA ASN A 417 6.41 21.52 -31.74
C ASN A 417 6.11 20.12 -32.32
N LEU A 418 6.10 19.06 -31.52
CA LEU A 418 5.77 17.72 -32.00
C LEU A 418 4.25 17.51 -31.98
N PRO A 419 3.69 16.80 -32.98
CA PRO A 419 2.30 16.43 -32.96
C PRO A 419 1.98 15.45 -31.84
N VAL A 420 0.75 15.50 -31.35
CA VAL A 420 0.24 14.62 -30.30
C VAL A 420 -0.74 13.62 -30.91
N VAL A 421 -0.55 12.34 -30.59
CA VAL A 421 -1.35 11.21 -31.07
C VAL A 421 -1.94 10.47 -29.86
N ALA A 422 -3.21 10.11 -29.92
CA ALA A 422 -3.83 9.20 -28.97
C ALA A 422 -3.80 7.76 -29.50
N ALA A 423 -3.61 6.79 -28.60
CA ALA A 423 -3.78 5.36 -28.86
C ALA A 423 -4.66 4.78 -27.74
N SER A 424 -5.84 4.28 -28.08
CA SER A 424 -6.90 3.95 -27.13
C SER A 424 -7.42 2.53 -27.31
N THR A 425 -7.60 1.83 -26.19
CA THR A 425 -8.34 0.56 -26.11
C THR A 425 -9.61 0.78 -25.30
N TYR A 426 -10.66 0.03 -25.63
CA TYR A 426 -11.85 -0.07 -24.78
C TYR A 426 -11.54 -0.85 -23.49
N LEU A 427 -12.26 -0.51 -22.42
CA LEU A 427 -12.25 -1.28 -21.18
C LEU A 427 -13.50 -2.12 -20.98
N LYS A 428 -14.55 -1.78 -21.72
CA LYS A 428 -15.85 -2.43 -21.71
C LYS A 428 -16.13 -2.93 -23.11
N TYR A 429 -16.20 -4.24 -23.30
CA TYR A 429 -16.33 -4.87 -24.62
C TYR A 429 -17.07 -6.22 -24.57
N GLY A 430 -17.97 -6.39 -23.59
CA GLY A 430 -18.82 -7.58 -23.47
C GLY A 430 -18.15 -8.80 -22.86
N SER A 431 -17.05 -8.62 -22.11
CA SER A 431 -16.26 -9.71 -21.55
C SER A 431 -16.86 -10.34 -20.29
N SER A 432 -17.67 -9.56 -19.55
CA SER A 432 -18.33 -10.04 -18.33
C SER A 432 -19.81 -10.35 -18.52
N ASP A 433 -20.59 -9.42 -19.09
CA ASP A 433 -22.02 -9.54 -19.32
C ASP A 433 -22.48 -8.53 -20.40
N GLY A 434 -23.78 -8.52 -20.72
CA GLY A 434 -24.36 -7.60 -21.70
C GLY A 434 -24.34 -6.12 -21.31
N GLU A 435 -23.99 -5.78 -20.06
CA GLU A 435 -23.85 -4.41 -19.56
C GLU A 435 -22.38 -3.91 -19.60
N ASP A 436 -21.47 -4.78 -20.05
CA ASP A 436 -20.05 -4.50 -20.28
C ASP A 436 -19.80 -3.78 -21.60
N TYR A 437 -20.65 -2.82 -21.96
CA TYR A 437 -20.46 -1.88 -23.05
C TYR A 437 -20.57 -0.44 -22.53
N ILE A 438 -19.92 0.50 -23.21
CA ILE A 438 -20.14 1.93 -22.97
C ILE A 438 -21.51 2.26 -23.55
N ASP A 439 -22.36 2.89 -22.75
CA ASP A 439 -23.66 3.38 -23.19
C ASP A 439 -24.10 4.52 -22.25
N ILE A 440 -23.79 5.74 -22.67
CA ILE A 440 -24.04 6.96 -21.89
C ILE A 440 -24.92 7.88 -22.74
N GLN A 441 -26.09 8.21 -22.20
CA GLN A 441 -27.10 9.03 -22.84
C GLN A 441 -27.61 10.08 -21.86
N ASN A 442 -28.07 11.22 -22.40
CA ASN A 442 -28.61 12.38 -21.67
C ASN A 442 -27.60 13.10 -20.76
N GLN A 443 -26.91 12.37 -19.88
CA GLN A 443 -26.02 12.94 -18.86
C GLN A 443 -24.75 12.13 -18.71
N PHE A 444 -23.61 12.82 -18.71
CA PHE A 444 -22.32 12.26 -18.33
C PHE A 444 -22.09 12.48 -16.83
N LYS A 445 -22.24 11.40 -16.05
CA LYS A 445 -22.01 11.41 -14.61
C LYS A 445 -20.54 11.14 -14.29
N LYS A 446 -20.12 11.46 -13.08
CA LYS A 446 -18.75 11.20 -12.62
C LYS A 446 -18.41 9.71 -12.65
N ALA A 447 -19.37 8.84 -12.34
CA ALA A 447 -19.22 7.39 -12.48
C ALA A 447 -18.89 6.95 -13.92
N ASN A 448 -19.36 7.67 -14.94
CA ASN A 448 -19.09 7.33 -16.34
C ASN A 448 -17.64 7.52 -16.76
N ILE A 449 -16.82 8.24 -15.97
CA ILE A 449 -15.37 8.26 -16.17
C ILE A 449 -14.80 6.83 -16.15
N TYR A 450 -15.39 5.94 -15.35
CA TYR A 450 -14.93 4.57 -15.20
C TYR A 450 -15.32 3.65 -16.36
N ASP A 451 -16.33 4.03 -17.16
CA ASP A 451 -16.62 3.35 -18.43
C ASP A 451 -15.49 3.62 -19.47
N LEU A 452 -14.79 4.76 -19.36
CA LEU A 452 -13.68 5.13 -20.24
C LEU A 452 -12.31 4.67 -19.70
N VAL A 453 -12.07 4.83 -18.40
CA VAL A 453 -10.81 4.49 -17.75
C VAL A 453 -11.02 3.90 -16.34
N SER A 454 -10.46 2.74 -16.05
CA SER A 454 -10.49 2.16 -14.71
C SER A 454 -9.82 3.07 -13.67
N TYR A 455 -10.30 3.05 -12.41
CA TYR A 455 -9.64 3.72 -11.28
C TYR A 455 -8.14 3.39 -11.17
N ARG A 456 -7.75 2.23 -11.71
CA ARG A 456 -6.42 1.63 -11.65
C ARG A 456 -5.51 2.03 -12.81
N THR A 457 -5.98 2.77 -13.81
CA THR A 457 -5.23 3.07 -15.03
C THR A 457 -4.47 4.40 -14.95
N GLY A 458 -3.20 4.40 -15.39
CA GLY A 458 -2.42 5.61 -15.62
C GLY A 458 -2.35 5.95 -17.10
N LEU A 459 -1.93 7.18 -17.43
CA LEU A 459 -1.73 7.61 -18.82
C LEU A 459 -0.25 7.44 -19.19
N TYR A 460 0.03 6.61 -20.19
CA TYR A 460 1.37 6.37 -20.71
C TYR A 460 1.69 7.41 -21.79
N ILE A 461 2.88 8.00 -21.75
CA ILE A 461 3.32 9.03 -22.70
C ILE A 461 4.65 8.59 -23.31
N TYR A 462 4.65 8.39 -24.62
CA TYR A 462 5.82 7.96 -25.39
C TYR A 462 6.30 9.07 -26.33
N LYS A 463 7.59 9.06 -26.62
CA LYS A 463 8.12 9.62 -27.88
C LYS A 463 8.28 8.45 -28.85
N MET A 464 7.64 8.53 -30.01
CA MET A 464 7.67 7.49 -31.04
C MET A 464 7.98 8.07 -32.41
N THR A 465 8.55 7.25 -33.27
CA THR A 465 8.75 7.53 -34.70
C THR A 465 7.54 7.05 -35.52
N GLY A 466 7.41 7.54 -36.75
CA GLY A 466 6.37 7.07 -37.68
C GLY A 466 6.43 5.55 -37.92
N ALA A 467 7.63 4.98 -38.01
CA ALA A 467 7.81 3.52 -38.13
C ALA A 467 7.26 2.77 -36.91
N GLN A 468 7.54 3.25 -35.70
CA GLN A 468 7.05 2.63 -34.47
C GLN A 468 5.52 2.70 -34.34
N ILE A 469 4.92 3.81 -34.75
CA ILE A 469 3.46 3.95 -34.76
C ILE A 469 2.85 2.94 -35.75
N ARG A 470 3.43 2.83 -36.95
CA ARG A 470 2.97 1.87 -37.96
C ARG A 470 3.03 0.44 -37.45
N GLU A 471 4.14 0.01 -36.84
CA GLU A 471 4.24 -1.37 -36.31
C GLU A 471 3.23 -1.64 -35.18
N TRP A 472 2.91 -0.66 -34.33
CA TRP A 472 1.84 -0.81 -33.34
C TRP A 472 0.47 -0.96 -34.03
N MET A 473 0.18 -0.12 -35.03
CA MET A 473 -1.06 -0.23 -35.80
C MET A 473 -1.19 -1.56 -36.53
N GLU A 474 -0.10 -2.08 -37.12
CA GLU A 474 -0.08 -3.40 -37.75
C GLU A 474 -0.42 -4.53 -36.77
N TRP A 475 0.09 -4.45 -35.54
CA TRP A 475 -0.28 -5.41 -34.50
C TRP A 475 -1.75 -5.27 -34.09
N SER A 476 -2.26 -4.04 -33.93
CA SER A 476 -3.68 -3.80 -33.63
C SER A 476 -4.60 -4.34 -34.73
N ALA A 477 -4.26 -4.06 -36.00
CA ALA A 477 -4.97 -4.55 -37.18
C ALA A 477 -4.87 -6.08 -37.36
N GLY A 478 -3.97 -6.74 -36.63
CA GLY A 478 -3.90 -8.19 -36.52
C GLY A 478 -5.16 -8.82 -35.91
N GLY A 479 -5.98 -8.06 -35.17
CA GLY A 479 -7.22 -8.56 -34.58
C GLY A 479 -8.35 -8.86 -35.58
N TYR A 480 -8.32 -8.26 -36.78
CA TYR A 480 -9.28 -8.58 -37.83
C TYR A 480 -9.03 -9.97 -38.41
N GLU A 481 -10.11 -10.69 -38.74
CA GLU A 481 -9.99 -11.96 -39.43
C GLU A 481 -9.51 -11.74 -40.87
N GLN A 482 -8.61 -12.60 -41.35
CA GLN A 482 -8.14 -12.53 -42.74
C GLN A 482 -9.26 -13.01 -43.67
N ALA A 483 -9.51 -12.27 -44.76
CA ALA A 483 -10.43 -12.72 -45.80
C ALA A 483 -9.99 -14.10 -46.34
N GLY A 484 -10.92 -15.07 -46.42
CA GLY A 484 -10.60 -16.44 -46.84
C GLY A 484 -11.04 -17.55 -45.87
N LYS A 485 -11.38 -17.21 -44.63
CA LYS A 485 -11.80 -18.19 -43.61
C LYS A 485 -13.32 -18.28 -43.54
N ASN A 486 -13.90 -19.29 -44.17
CA ASN A 486 -15.33 -19.56 -44.08
C ASN A 486 -15.69 -20.19 -42.73
N LEU A 487 -16.70 -19.65 -42.06
CA LEU A 487 -17.28 -20.19 -40.82
C LEU A 487 -17.86 -21.59 -40.97
N LEU A 488 -18.30 -21.95 -42.18
CA LEU A 488 -18.95 -23.22 -42.48
C LEU A 488 -17.96 -24.27 -43.04
N GLY A 489 -16.70 -23.91 -43.29
CA GLY A 489 -15.73 -24.71 -44.06
C GLY A 489 -16.03 -24.73 -45.57
N ASP A 490 -15.15 -25.32 -46.38
CA ASP A 490 -15.13 -25.24 -47.85
C ASP A 490 -16.33 -25.88 -48.59
N ASN A 491 -17.38 -26.32 -47.88
CA ASN A 491 -18.57 -26.96 -48.44
C ASN A 491 -19.81 -26.04 -48.41
N ALA A 492 -19.65 -24.75 -48.68
CA ALA A 492 -20.78 -23.92 -49.14
C ALA A 492 -20.97 -24.15 -50.65
N PRO A 493 -22.21 -24.23 -51.18
CA PRO A 493 -22.45 -24.66 -52.55
C PRO A 493 -21.74 -23.72 -53.54
N ALA A 494 -21.03 -24.31 -54.51
CA ALA A 494 -20.49 -23.59 -55.65
C ALA A 494 -21.63 -22.92 -56.45
N GLU A 495 -21.35 -21.74 -57.01
CA GLU A 495 -22.29 -20.97 -57.83
C GLU A 495 -22.91 -21.82 -58.98
N PRO A 496 -24.17 -21.55 -59.38
CA PRO A 496 -24.68 -22.02 -60.65
C PRO A 496 -24.01 -21.24 -61.78
N THR A 497 -23.17 -21.92 -62.56
CA THR A 497 -22.61 -21.35 -63.79
C THR A 497 -23.70 -21.12 -64.83
N THR A 498 -24.09 -19.87 -65.06
CA THR A 498 -24.69 -19.46 -66.34
C THR A 498 -24.09 -18.12 -66.76
N SER A 499 -23.29 -18.14 -67.83
CA SER A 499 -22.97 -16.95 -68.60
C SER A 499 -23.83 -16.99 -69.87
N PRO A 500 -24.56 -15.92 -70.22
CA PRO A 500 -25.02 -15.74 -71.60
C PRO A 500 -23.83 -15.25 -72.43
N ALA A 501 -23.50 -15.96 -73.50
CA ALA A 501 -22.57 -15.50 -74.51
C ALA A 501 -23.32 -14.67 -75.56
N GLU A 502 -22.88 -13.44 -75.80
CA GLU A 502 -23.27 -12.65 -76.98
C GLU A 502 -22.47 -13.06 -78.23
N PRO A 503 -23.01 -12.79 -79.43
CA PRO A 503 -22.74 -13.58 -80.63
C PRO A 503 -21.48 -13.12 -81.36
N THR A 504 -20.74 -14.08 -81.91
CA THR A 504 -19.77 -13.81 -82.98
C THR A 504 -20.08 -14.68 -84.19
N ALA A 505 -19.91 -14.05 -85.35
CA ALA A 505 -20.40 -14.47 -86.65
C ALA A 505 -19.81 -15.78 -87.16
N SER A 506 -20.64 -16.49 -87.94
CA SER A 506 -20.25 -17.53 -88.90
C SER A 506 -19.41 -16.93 -90.05
N PRO A 507 -18.58 -17.73 -90.77
CA PRO A 507 -19.15 -18.71 -91.69
C PRO A 507 -18.41 -20.05 -91.84
N ASP A 508 -19.13 -20.94 -92.53
CA ASP A 508 -18.69 -22.07 -93.37
C ASP A 508 -18.38 -23.47 -92.77
N VAL A 509 -19.44 -24.29 -92.78
CA VAL A 509 -19.62 -25.54 -93.57
C VAL A 509 -18.37 -26.41 -93.83
N ALA A 510 -18.35 -27.63 -93.27
CA ALA A 510 -18.56 -28.88 -94.03
C ALA A 510 -18.37 -30.15 -93.15
N THR A 511 -19.47 -30.89 -93.00
CA THR A 511 -19.63 -32.36 -93.02
C THR A 511 -18.60 -33.29 -92.37
N GLY A 512 -19.09 -34.20 -91.50
CA GLY A 512 -18.43 -35.48 -91.24
C GLY A 512 -19.05 -36.28 -90.09
N SER A 513 -19.99 -37.18 -90.42
CA SER A 513 -20.45 -38.28 -89.55
C SER A 513 -19.30 -39.19 -89.11
N ALA A 514 -19.35 -39.72 -87.89
CA ALA A 514 -19.23 -41.16 -87.61
C ALA A 514 -19.23 -41.45 -86.11
N VAL A 515 -19.67 -42.66 -85.80
CA VAL A 515 -20.05 -43.22 -84.50
C VAL A 515 -18.95 -44.18 -84.02
N SER A 516 -18.93 -44.42 -82.70
CA SER A 516 -18.70 -45.71 -82.04
C SER A 516 -17.35 -45.99 -81.33
N ALA A 517 -17.52 -46.35 -80.05
CA ALA A 517 -17.09 -47.58 -79.37
C ALA A 517 -15.61 -47.89 -79.05
N GLY A 518 -15.43 -48.54 -77.88
CA GLY A 518 -14.26 -49.33 -77.47
C GLY A 518 -13.71 -48.92 -76.09
N THR A 519 -13.96 -49.69 -75.00
CA THR A 519 -13.10 -50.78 -74.44
C THR A 519 -11.73 -50.29 -73.96
N ALA A 520 -11.09 -50.77 -72.90
CA ALA A 520 -11.37 -51.64 -71.75
C ALA A 520 -10.07 -51.66 -70.89
N ASP A 521 -10.17 -52.23 -69.69
CA ASP A 521 -9.16 -53.06 -69.00
C ASP A 521 -7.93 -52.46 -68.27
N ARG A 522 -7.88 -52.81 -66.97
CA ARG A 522 -6.84 -53.57 -66.19
C ARG A 522 -6.60 -52.98 -64.79
N GLU A 523 -6.92 -53.64 -63.66
CA GLU A 523 -6.31 -54.85 -63.03
C GLU A 523 -4.80 -54.65 -62.75
N GLU A 524 -4.20 -54.89 -61.58
CA GLU A 524 -4.31 -55.86 -60.46
C GLU A 524 -3.62 -55.22 -59.21
N GLU A 525 -3.99 -55.42 -57.94
CA GLU A 525 -3.87 -56.64 -57.08
C GLU A 525 -2.38 -56.90 -56.66
N ILE A 526 -1.90 -57.11 -55.41
CA ILE A 526 -2.04 -58.19 -54.38
C ILE A 526 -1.06 -57.80 -53.23
N SER A 527 -1.40 -57.73 -51.93
CA SER A 527 -1.55 -58.75 -50.86
C SER A 527 -0.29 -59.23 -50.08
N SER A 528 -0.57 -59.67 -48.83
CA SER A 528 0.13 -60.63 -47.93
C SER A 528 0.75 -60.03 -46.63
N GLN A 529 0.14 -60.23 -45.44
CA GLN A 529 0.25 -61.34 -44.45
C GLN A 529 1.46 -61.17 -43.48
N ALA A 530 1.44 -61.44 -42.16
CA ALA A 530 0.50 -62.08 -41.24
C ALA A 530 0.77 -61.67 -39.75
N ALA A 531 -0.10 -62.16 -38.86
CA ALA A 531 -0.41 -61.83 -37.46
C ALA A 531 0.68 -61.99 -36.37
N VAL A 532 0.53 -61.22 -35.26
CA VAL A 532 0.65 -61.69 -33.85
C VAL A 532 -0.31 -60.89 -32.93
N TYR A 533 -0.95 -61.62 -32.00
CA TYR A 533 -1.88 -61.24 -30.92
C TYR A 533 -1.39 -60.16 -29.92
N GLU A 534 -2.26 -59.25 -29.45
CA GLU A 534 -2.78 -59.16 -28.05
C GLU A 534 -3.55 -57.84 -27.74
N SER A 535 -4.41 -57.94 -26.73
CA SER A 535 -5.38 -56.99 -26.14
C SER A 535 -5.13 -55.47 -26.16
N GLN A 536 -6.19 -54.66 -26.41
CA GLN A 536 -6.83 -53.74 -25.44
C GLN A 536 -7.77 -52.73 -26.13
N THR A 537 -8.96 -52.60 -25.53
CA THR A 537 -9.83 -51.41 -25.32
C THR A 537 -10.43 -50.58 -26.48
N ASN A 538 -11.67 -50.16 -26.20
CA ASN A 538 -12.45 -49.04 -26.74
C ASN A 538 -13.27 -49.25 -28.03
N THR A 539 -14.54 -49.64 -27.85
CA THR A 539 -15.60 -49.26 -28.78
C THR A 539 -16.21 -47.92 -28.36
N ALA A 540 -15.90 -46.88 -29.13
CA ALA A 540 -16.59 -45.60 -29.16
C ALA A 540 -18.06 -45.74 -29.63
N PRO A 541 -18.98 -44.83 -29.27
CA PRO A 541 -20.23 -44.70 -29.98
C PRO A 541 -20.08 -43.82 -31.23
N ALA A 542 -20.70 -44.33 -32.29
CA ALA A 542 -21.08 -43.76 -33.59
C ALA A 542 -20.83 -42.27 -33.87
N ALA A 543 -20.33 -42.02 -35.09
CA ALA A 543 -20.15 -40.72 -35.71
C ALA A 543 -21.44 -39.87 -35.71
N GLN A 544 -21.45 -38.82 -34.91
CA GLN A 544 -22.33 -37.67 -35.12
C GLN A 544 -21.89 -36.93 -36.39
N SER A 545 -22.84 -36.50 -37.21
CA SER A 545 -22.59 -35.74 -38.45
C SER A 545 -21.66 -34.54 -38.19
N SER A 546 -20.78 -34.21 -39.14
CA SER A 546 -19.87 -33.06 -39.06
C SER A 546 -20.60 -31.73 -38.80
N LEU A 547 -21.88 -31.63 -39.17
CA LEU A 547 -22.77 -30.52 -38.87
C LEU A 547 -23.11 -30.39 -37.38
N GLN A 548 -23.37 -31.50 -36.68
CA GLN A 548 -23.63 -31.51 -35.23
C GLN A 548 -22.38 -31.19 -34.42
N GLN A 549 -21.20 -31.62 -34.87
CA GLN A 549 -19.92 -31.24 -34.25
C GLN A 549 -19.61 -29.76 -34.45
N LYS A 550 -19.87 -29.19 -35.64
CA LYS A 550 -19.74 -27.75 -35.90
C LYS A 550 -20.76 -26.93 -35.11
N ASN A 551 -22.03 -27.38 -35.04
CA ASN A 551 -23.05 -26.79 -34.18
C ASN A 551 -22.66 -26.85 -32.71
N ALA A 552 -22.15 -27.98 -32.22
CA ALA A 552 -21.66 -28.12 -30.86
C ALA A 552 -20.47 -27.20 -30.59
N LEU A 553 -19.55 -27.03 -31.54
CA LEU A 553 -18.42 -26.11 -31.42
C LEU A 553 -18.87 -24.65 -31.36
N LEU A 554 -19.80 -24.24 -32.22
CA LEU A 554 -20.40 -22.89 -32.20
C LEU A 554 -21.13 -22.64 -30.87
N GLN A 555 -21.94 -23.60 -30.42
CA GLN A 555 -22.68 -23.52 -29.16
C GLN A 555 -21.76 -23.52 -27.92
N THR A 556 -20.66 -24.29 -27.91
CA THR A 556 -19.66 -24.24 -26.82
C THR A 556 -18.95 -22.89 -26.73
N LYS A 557 -18.95 -22.12 -27.82
CA LYS A 557 -18.41 -20.76 -27.90
C LYS A 557 -19.48 -19.66 -27.73
N GLY A 558 -20.75 -20.03 -27.44
CA GLY A 558 -21.85 -19.08 -27.30
C GLY A 558 -22.25 -18.38 -28.61
N LEU A 559 -21.92 -18.96 -29.76
CA LEU A 559 -22.20 -18.46 -31.10
C LEU A 559 -23.60 -18.93 -31.57
N PRO A 560 -24.20 -18.28 -32.59
CA PRO A 560 -25.49 -18.68 -33.15
C PRO A 560 -25.50 -20.14 -33.59
N SER A 561 -26.66 -20.79 -33.56
CA SER A 561 -26.76 -22.11 -34.17
C SER A 561 -26.57 -21.99 -35.69
N LEU A 562 -26.07 -23.05 -36.31
CA LEU A 562 -25.98 -23.15 -37.76
C LEU A 562 -27.35 -22.93 -38.41
N GLY A 563 -28.45 -23.31 -37.74
CA GLY A 563 -29.81 -23.06 -38.21
C GLY A 563 -30.15 -21.57 -38.28
N ASP A 564 -29.73 -20.78 -37.28
CA ASP A 564 -29.95 -19.33 -37.27
C ASP A 564 -29.16 -18.61 -38.38
N ILE A 565 -27.97 -19.13 -38.71
CA ILE A 565 -27.11 -18.62 -39.80
C ILE A 565 -27.67 -19.03 -41.17
N LEU A 566 -28.12 -20.28 -41.32
CA LEU A 566 -28.67 -20.82 -42.58
C LEU A 566 -30.05 -20.26 -42.93
N ASN A 567 -30.80 -19.74 -41.96
CA ASN A 567 -32.07 -19.05 -42.20
C ASN A 567 -31.89 -17.65 -42.83
N TYR A 568 -30.67 -17.11 -42.81
CA TYR A 568 -30.33 -15.90 -43.57
C TYR A 568 -29.91 -16.31 -44.98
N ASP A 569 -30.85 -16.21 -45.93
CA ASP A 569 -30.58 -16.48 -47.35
C ASP A 569 -29.54 -15.50 -47.88
N SER A 570 -28.37 -16.01 -48.26
CA SER A 570 -27.32 -15.18 -48.80
C SER A 570 -26.41 -15.94 -49.76
N SER A 571 -26.16 -15.34 -50.92
CA SER A 571 -25.32 -15.88 -52.00
C SER A 571 -23.82 -15.90 -51.68
N LYS A 572 -23.39 -15.55 -50.46
CA LYS A 572 -21.97 -15.43 -50.07
C LYS A 572 -21.67 -16.18 -48.76
N PRO A 573 -20.48 -16.79 -48.62
CA PRO A 573 -20.04 -17.42 -47.38
C PRO A 573 -19.95 -16.44 -46.20
N PHE A 574 -20.07 -16.96 -44.97
CA PHE A 574 -19.99 -16.14 -43.75
C PHE A 574 -18.58 -16.12 -43.15
N GLN A 575 -18.16 -14.96 -42.65
CA GLN A 575 -16.90 -14.78 -41.94
C GLN A 575 -17.07 -13.83 -40.75
N PHE A 576 -16.42 -14.09 -39.61
CA PHE A 576 -16.37 -13.10 -38.53
C PHE A 576 -15.52 -11.88 -38.94
N VAL A 577 -15.89 -10.70 -38.44
CA VAL A 577 -15.05 -9.50 -38.61
C VAL A 577 -13.73 -9.63 -37.85
N MET A 578 -13.79 -10.13 -36.62
CA MET A 578 -12.65 -10.25 -35.70
C MET A 578 -12.27 -11.71 -35.53
N GLN A 579 -10.99 -11.97 -35.26
CA GLN A 579 -10.53 -13.31 -34.87
C GLN A 579 -11.10 -13.73 -33.51
N ASP A 580 -11.18 -15.03 -33.26
CA ASP A 580 -11.74 -15.64 -32.05
C ASP A 580 -11.27 -14.97 -30.74
N ASP A 581 -9.96 -14.74 -30.59
CA ASP A 581 -9.37 -14.11 -29.40
C ASP A 581 -9.91 -12.70 -29.14
N TYR A 582 -10.41 -12.02 -30.18
CA TYR A 582 -10.92 -10.65 -30.15
C TYR A 582 -12.45 -10.59 -30.18
N LEU A 583 -13.17 -11.71 -30.25
CA LEU A 583 -14.62 -11.73 -30.16
C LEU A 583 -15.11 -11.36 -28.75
N THR A 584 -14.33 -11.72 -27.73
CA THR A 584 -14.67 -11.49 -26.31
C THR A 584 -13.62 -10.68 -25.54
N ASP A 585 -12.46 -10.39 -26.14
CA ASP A 585 -11.41 -9.55 -25.54
C ASP A 585 -10.86 -8.48 -26.49
N TRP A 586 -11.35 -7.24 -26.34
CA TRP A 586 -10.84 -6.10 -27.12
C TRP A 586 -9.66 -5.40 -26.44
N SER A 587 -9.15 -5.91 -25.33
CA SER A 587 -8.11 -5.22 -24.57
C SER A 587 -6.79 -5.05 -25.33
N GLN A 588 -6.61 -5.81 -26.42
CA GLN A 588 -5.43 -5.76 -27.28
C GLN A 588 -5.69 -5.00 -28.59
N TYR A 589 -6.91 -4.50 -28.81
CA TYR A 589 -7.30 -3.70 -29.96
C TYR A 589 -7.16 -2.19 -29.65
N PHE A 590 -6.37 -1.50 -30.46
CA PHE A 590 -6.05 -0.08 -30.32
C PHE A 590 -6.54 0.75 -31.50
N ILE A 591 -7.28 1.80 -31.19
CA ILE A 591 -7.73 2.85 -32.10
C ILE A 591 -6.84 4.08 -31.90
N PHE A 592 -6.43 4.71 -32.99
CA PHE A 592 -5.53 5.86 -32.98
C PHE A 592 -6.23 7.12 -33.48
N ASP A 593 -5.80 8.28 -32.97
CA ASP A 593 -6.31 9.60 -33.38
C ASP A 593 -5.19 10.66 -33.28
N GLY A 594 -5.34 11.76 -34.02
CA GLY A 594 -4.29 12.71 -34.39
C GLY A 594 -3.53 12.28 -35.66
N LEU A 595 -4.10 11.36 -36.43
CA LEU A 595 -3.58 10.80 -37.68
C LEU A 595 -4.72 10.12 -38.42
N GLU A 596 -4.55 9.83 -39.70
CA GLU A 596 -5.57 9.16 -40.51
C GLU A 596 -5.01 7.88 -41.14
N TYR A 597 -5.77 6.78 -41.15
CA TYR A 597 -5.26 5.47 -41.60
C TYR A 597 -6.32 4.55 -42.20
N LYS A 598 -5.87 3.60 -43.02
CA LYS A 598 -6.73 2.58 -43.63
C LYS A 598 -6.16 1.19 -43.37
N ILE A 599 -7.03 0.26 -42.99
CA ILE A 599 -6.72 -1.15 -42.75
C ILE A 599 -7.25 -1.97 -43.94
N ASP A 600 -6.44 -2.87 -44.50
CA ASP A 600 -6.88 -3.84 -45.51
C ASP A 600 -6.88 -5.27 -44.94
N THR A 601 -8.07 -5.85 -44.79
CA THR A 601 -8.25 -7.21 -44.22
C THR A 601 -8.00 -8.34 -45.21
N THR A 602 -7.88 -8.02 -46.51
CA THR A 602 -7.53 -9.00 -47.56
C THR A 602 -6.06 -9.45 -47.47
N VAL A 603 -5.25 -8.69 -46.74
CA VAL A 603 -3.84 -8.97 -46.50
C VAL A 603 -3.69 -9.80 -45.21
N ALA A 604 -2.78 -10.78 -45.19
CA ALA A 604 -2.50 -11.58 -44.00
C ALA A 604 -1.99 -10.70 -42.83
N PRO A 605 -2.30 -11.02 -41.57
CA PRO A 605 -1.85 -10.23 -40.42
C PRO A 605 -0.34 -10.35 -40.23
N ARG A 606 0.34 -9.23 -39.95
CA ARG A 606 1.78 -9.19 -39.71
C ARG A 606 2.18 -9.83 -38.38
N TYR A 607 1.35 -9.64 -37.35
CA TYR A 607 1.57 -10.11 -35.98
C TYR A 607 0.39 -10.94 -35.47
N ASP A 608 0.68 -11.89 -34.59
CA ASP A 608 -0.34 -12.54 -33.75
C ASP A 608 -0.72 -11.69 -32.52
N ALA A 609 -1.70 -12.13 -31.73
CA ALA A 609 -2.14 -11.44 -30.51
C ALA A 609 -0.99 -11.24 -29.50
N ALA A 610 -0.06 -12.20 -29.39
CA ALA A 610 1.12 -12.10 -28.53
C ALA A 610 2.20 -11.12 -29.05
N GLY A 611 1.99 -10.49 -30.21
CA GLY A 611 2.92 -9.57 -30.84
C GLY A 611 4.13 -10.27 -31.46
N LYS A 612 4.05 -11.57 -31.73
CA LYS A 612 5.07 -12.31 -32.50
C LYS A 612 4.83 -12.04 -33.98
N LYS A 613 5.89 -11.69 -34.71
CA LYS A 613 5.81 -11.50 -36.16
C LYS A 613 5.57 -12.85 -36.82
N ILE A 614 4.49 -12.95 -37.61
CA ILE A 614 4.08 -14.17 -38.32
C ILE A 614 4.14 -14.02 -39.83
N ASN A 615 4.02 -12.79 -40.36
CA ASN A 615 4.18 -12.46 -41.78
C ASN A 615 4.97 -11.15 -41.95
N ASP A 616 5.49 -10.90 -43.15
CA ASP A 616 6.06 -9.60 -43.53
C ASP A 616 5.11 -8.78 -44.42
N THR A 617 3.84 -8.82 -44.09
CA THR A 617 2.77 -8.10 -44.77
C THR A 617 2.49 -6.74 -44.12
N HIS A 618 1.67 -5.93 -44.80
CA HIS A 618 1.24 -4.61 -44.32
C HIS A 618 -0.27 -4.44 -44.50
N ARG A 619 -1.02 -4.51 -43.39
CA ARG A 619 -2.46 -4.20 -43.39
C ARG A 619 -2.71 -2.70 -43.33
N ILE A 620 -1.76 -1.91 -42.83
CA ILE A 620 -1.88 -0.45 -42.83
C ILE A 620 -1.44 0.10 -44.18
N VAL A 621 -2.38 0.11 -45.12
CA VAL A 621 -2.18 0.52 -46.52
C VAL A 621 -2.12 2.04 -46.70
N SER A 622 -2.64 2.81 -45.75
CA SER A 622 -2.52 4.27 -45.71
C SER A 622 -2.27 4.73 -44.28
N LEU A 623 -1.35 5.69 -44.12
CA LEU A 623 -1.09 6.38 -42.85
C LEU A 623 -0.64 7.81 -43.13
N THR A 624 -1.54 8.75 -42.86
CA THR A 624 -1.36 10.17 -43.14
C THR A 624 -1.56 11.02 -41.88
N ARG A 625 -1.16 12.28 -41.99
CA ARG A 625 -1.57 13.35 -41.10
C ARG A 625 -1.87 14.59 -41.93
N ASN A 626 -3.07 15.14 -41.81
CA ASN A 626 -3.51 16.26 -42.65
C ASN A 626 -3.43 15.94 -44.16
N GLY A 627 -3.71 14.69 -44.53
CA GLY A 627 -3.60 14.18 -45.90
C GLY A 627 -2.17 13.97 -46.41
N ALA A 628 -1.13 14.27 -45.62
CA ALA A 628 0.26 14.02 -45.99
C ALA A 628 0.78 12.71 -45.39
N ASN A 629 1.49 11.91 -46.20
CA ASN A 629 2.09 10.65 -45.74
C ASN A 629 3.05 10.85 -44.57
N ILE A 630 2.96 9.98 -43.57
CA ILE A 630 3.87 9.99 -42.41
C ILE A 630 5.16 9.26 -42.77
N SER A 631 6.29 9.99 -42.76
CA SER A 631 7.62 9.40 -42.90
C SER A 631 7.98 8.54 -41.68
N ASN A 632 8.73 7.46 -41.91
CA ASN A 632 9.23 6.57 -40.86
C ASN A 632 10.05 7.28 -39.78
N THR A 633 10.70 8.42 -40.08
CA THR A 633 11.53 9.18 -39.14
C THR A 633 10.78 10.31 -38.42
N ALA A 634 9.54 10.63 -38.83
CA ALA A 634 8.74 11.67 -38.20
C ALA A 634 8.51 11.35 -36.72
N SER A 635 8.63 12.35 -35.84
CA SER A 635 8.55 12.17 -34.38
C SER A 635 7.22 12.66 -33.82
N PHE A 636 6.64 11.87 -32.93
CA PHE A 636 5.34 12.12 -32.31
C PHE A 636 5.40 11.93 -30.80
N ILE A 637 4.46 12.57 -30.11
CA ILE A 637 4.13 12.26 -28.72
C ILE A 637 2.87 11.42 -28.71
N VAL A 638 2.98 10.17 -28.27
CA VAL A 638 1.87 9.21 -28.28
C VAL A 638 1.38 8.99 -26.85
N LEU A 639 0.08 9.10 -26.62
CA LEU A 639 -0.55 8.89 -25.32
C LEU A 639 -1.46 7.67 -25.34
N SER A 640 -1.35 6.79 -24.34
CA SER A 640 -2.19 5.59 -24.25
C SER A 640 -2.73 5.30 -22.86
N ASN A 641 -3.96 4.77 -22.79
CA ASN A 641 -4.61 4.30 -21.57
C ASN A 641 -4.23 2.85 -21.22
N LYS A 642 -3.38 2.19 -22.01
CA LYS A 642 -2.83 0.87 -21.68
C LYS A 642 -1.34 0.81 -22.04
N LEU A 643 -0.59 0.01 -21.28
CA LEU A 643 0.76 -0.39 -21.66
C LEU A 643 0.64 -1.74 -22.36
N PRO A 644 0.94 -1.84 -23.66
CA PRO A 644 1.00 -3.14 -24.32
C PRO A 644 2.17 -3.94 -23.73
N ASP A 645 1.88 -5.17 -23.27
CA ASP A 645 2.89 -6.10 -22.74
C ASP A 645 2.93 -7.34 -23.62
N ASN A 646 3.59 -7.20 -24.77
CA ASN A 646 3.69 -8.22 -25.80
C ASN A 646 5.11 -8.26 -26.40
N ASN A 647 5.37 -9.20 -27.32
CA ASN A 647 6.69 -9.38 -27.90
C ASN A 647 7.12 -8.18 -28.78
N LEU A 648 6.19 -7.55 -29.49
CA LEU A 648 6.46 -6.35 -30.29
C LEU A 648 6.96 -5.20 -29.42
N PHE A 649 6.30 -4.89 -28.31
CA PHE A 649 6.71 -3.76 -27.46
C PHE A 649 8.04 -4.01 -26.74
N LYS A 650 8.35 -5.27 -26.42
CA LYS A 650 9.65 -5.69 -25.87
C LYS A 650 10.79 -5.50 -26.85
N THR A 651 10.53 -5.65 -28.16
CA THR A 651 11.52 -5.49 -29.24
C THR A 651 11.60 -4.04 -29.72
N MET A 652 10.46 -3.40 -30.00
CA MET A 652 10.32 -2.02 -30.49
C MET A 652 10.87 -0.97 -29.50
N LYS A 653 10.76 -1.21 -28.19
CA LYS A 653 11.30 -0.37 -27.10
C LYS A 653 11.06 1.14 -27.29
N PRO A 654 9.79 1.60 -27.39
CA PRO A 654 9.52 3.03 -27.52
C PRO A 654 10.03 3.84 -26.32
N THR A 655 10.38 5.10 -26.55
CA THR A 655 10.91 5.96 -25.48
C THR A 655 9.79 6.42 -24.56
N ILE A 656 9.71 5.85 -23.36
CA ILE A 656 8.74 6.28 -22.33
C ILE A 656 9.18 7.62 -21.73
N LEU A 657 8.38 8.67 -21.92
CA LEU A 657 8.64 9.99 -21.34
C LEU A 657 8.09 10.12 -19.92
N SER A 658 6.92 9.53 -19.68
CA SER A 658 6.24 9.58 -18.39
C SER A 658 5.12 8.55 -18.31
N ILE A 659 4.81 8.11 -17.09
CA ILE A 659 3.56 7.42 -16.76
C ILE A 659 2.86 8.30 -15.74
N SER A 660 1.70 8.83 -16.08
CA SER A 660 0.94 9.71 -15.18
C SER A 660 0.47 8.94 -13.96
N LYS A 661 0.29 9.64 -12.84
CA LYS A 661 -0.34 9.03 -11.66
C LYS A 661 -1.82 8.78 -11.98
N LYS A 662 -2.32 7.60 -11.61
CA LYS A 662 -3.71 7.16 -11.82
C LYS A 662 -4.75 8.23 -11.42
N ALA A 663 -4.62 8.80 -10.22
CA ALA A 663 -5.50 9.87 -9.73
C ALA A 663 -5.43 11.16 -10.56
N LEU A 664 -4.24 11.51 -11.08
CA LEU A 664 -4.07 12.73 -11.89
C LEU A 664 -4.78 12.59 -13.24
N TYR A 665 -4.75 11.41 -13.85
CA TYR A 665 -5.42 11.18 -15.13
C TYR A 665 -6.95 11.33 -14.98
N ARG A 666 -7.52 10.75 -13.93
CA ARG A 666 -8.96 10.85 -13.65
C ARG A 666 -9.43 12.26 -13.35
N SER A 667 -8.71 12.98 -12.48
CA SER A 667 -9.02 14.40 -12.22
C SER A 667 -8.92 15.25 -13.50
N TYR A 668 -8.04 14.87 -14.43
CA TYR A 668 -7.94 15.54 -15.72
C TYR A 668 -9.16 15.25 -16.62
N ILE A 669 -9.60 13.99 -16.70
CA ILE A 669 -10.83 13.63 -17.44
C ILE A 669 -12.03 14.38 -16.89
N GLN A 670 -12.23 14.34 -15.56
CA GLN A 670 -13.30 15.08 -14.91
C GLN A 670 -13.24 16.58 -15.29
N SER A 671 -12.07 17.20 -15.16
CA SER A 671 -11.88 18.61 -15.50
C SER A 671 -12.14 18.90 -16.99
N PHE A 672 -11.83 17.97 -17.89
CA PHE A 672 -12.10 18.11 -19.31
C PHE A 672 -13.61 18.11 -19.58
N ILE A 673 -14.37 17.19 -18.99
CA ILE A 673 -15.83 17.13 -19.13
C ILE A 673 -16.51 18.36 -18.51
N GLU A 674 -16.10 18.77 -17.31
CA GLU A 674 -16.60 19.99 -16.67
C GLU A 674 -16.34 21.24 -17.52
N LYS A 675 -15.24 21.28 -18.28
CA LYS A 675 -14.95 22.39 -19.20
C LYS A 675 -15.87 22.39 -20.42
N ILE A 676 -16.21 21.23 -20.96
CA ILE A 676 -17.24 21.11 -21.98
C ILE A 676 -18.55 21.69 -21.43
N GLN A 677 -18.99 21.24 -20.26
CA GLN A 677 -20.20 21.77 -19.61
C GLN A 677 -20.13 23.29 -19.39
N MET A 678 -19.02 23.82 -18.90
CA MET A 678 -18.87 25.25 -18.66
C MET A 678 -18.89 26.08 -19.96
N ALA A 679 -18.40 25.53 -21.06
CA ALA A 679 -18.21 26.24 -22.32
C ALA A 679 -19.38 26.06 -23.30
N SER A 680 -19.75 24.82 -23.62
CA SER A 680 -20.83 24.48 -24.55
C SER A 680 -22.13 24.08 -23.86
N GLY A 681 -22.10 23.68 -22.58
CA GLY A 681 -23.28 23.24 -21.83
C GLY A 681 -23.76 21.81 -22.13
N THR A 682 -23.13 21.13 -23.10
CA THR A 682 -23.43 19.74 -23.45
C THR A 682 -22.29 19.13 -24.27
N ILE A 683 -22.10 17.81 -24.15
CA ILE A 683 -21.26 17.00 -25.04
C ILE A 683 -22.02 16.83 -26.36
N LYS A 684 -21.34 17.11 -27.47
CA LYS A 684 -21.86 17.05 -28.84
C LYS A 684 -21.16 15.93 -29.62
N PRO A 685 -21.59 15.59 -30.84
CA PRO A 685 -20.89 14.62 -31.67
C PRO A 685 -19.44 15.07 -31.92
N MET A 686 -18.51 14.12 -31.85
CA MET A 686 -17.06 14.35 -31.92
C MET A 686 -16.35 13.47 -32.95
N GLN A 687 -16.96 12.36 -33.37
CA GLN A 687 -16.37 11.43 -34.35
C GLN A 687 -15.94 12.14 -35.64
N ASP A 688 -14.75 11.81 -36.13
CA ASP A 688 -14.13 12.41 -37.31
C ASP A 688 -13.83 11.39 -38.42
N ASN A 689 -14.14 10.11 -38.19
CA ASN A 689 -13.92 9.01 -39.13
C ASN A 689 -12.47 8.95 -39.67
N ASN A 690 -11.48 9.26 -38.83
CA ASN A 690 -10.07 9.27 -39.22
C ASN A 690 -9.52 7.89 -39.63
N TRP A 691 -10.28 6.80 -39.42
CA TRP A 691 -9.89 5.46 -39.82
C TRP A 691 -11.01 4.69 -40.53
N SER A 692 -10.60 3.74 -41.37
CA SER A 692 -11.52 2.84 -42.07
C SER A 692 -10.89 1.48 -42.31
N VAL A 693 -11.74 0.50 -42.57
CA VAL A 693 -11.35 -0.89 -42.84
C VAL A 693 -11.93 -1.30 -44.18
N LYS A 694 -11.09 -1.85 -45.03
CA LYS A 694 -11.47 -2.46 -46.30
C LYS A 694 -11.70 -3.95 -46.10
N TYR A 695 -12.87 -4.41 -46.55
CA TYR A 695 -13.31 -5.80 -46.50
C TYR A 695 -13.44 -6.38 -47.91
N SER A 696 -13.42 -7.71 -48.04
CA SER A 696 -13.67 -8.38 -49.31
C SER A 696 -15.17 -8.43 -49.60
N ASP A 697 -15.57 -8.20 -50.85
CA ASP A 697 -16.96 -8.35 -51.29
C ASP A 697 -17.43 -9.81 -51.33
N ASN A 698 -16.57 -10.78 -51.07
CA ASN A 698 -16.88 -12.20 -51.23
C ASN A 698 -17.59 -12.82 -50.01
N TYR A 699 -17.82 -12.06 -48.93
CA TYR A 699 -18.32 -12.60 -47.67
C TYR A 699 -19.46 -11.77 -47.08
N ASN A 700 -20.35 -12.45 -46.36
CA ASN A 700 -21.21 -11.86 -45.35
C ASN A 700 -20.49 -11.85 -44.00
N TYR A 701 -20.43 -10.68 -43.36
CA TYR A 701 -19.63 -10.54 -42.15
C TYR A 701 -20.48 -10.70 -40.90
N ILE A 702 -20.04 -11.54 -39.97
CA ILE A 702 -20.66 -11.69 -38.66
C ILE A 702 -19.99 -10.74 -37.66
N VAL A 703 -20.80 -9.91 -37.01
CA VAL A 703 -20.41 -9.00 -35.94
C VAL A 703 -21.05 -9.44 -34.65
N GLN A 704 -20.23 -9.68 -33.63
CA GLN A 704 -20.68 -9.85 -32.26
C GLN A 704 -20.79 -8.49 -31.59
N SER A 705 -21.90 -8.25 -30.88
CA SER A 705 -22.09 -7.05 -30.08
C SER A 705 -22.98 -7.31 -28.87
N GLY A 706 -23.08 -6.36 -27.94
CA GLY A 706 -23.97 -6.47 -26.78
C GLY A 706 -25.44 -6.52 -27.21
N ALA A 707 -26.29 -7.21 -26.45
CA ALA A 707 -27.72 -7.37 -26.79
C ALA A 707 -28.47 -6.03 -26.99
N LYS A 708 -27.97 -4.99 -26.33
CA LYS A 708 -28.46 -3.61 -26.40
C LYS A 708 -28.08 -2.86 -27.68
N ALA A 709 -27.18 -3.41 -28.51
CA ALA A 709 -26.81 -2.89 -29.82
C ALA A 709 -27.99 -2.77 -30.78
N SER A 710 -29.05 -3.57 -30.55
CA SER A 710 -30.31 -3.53 -31.29
C SER A 710 -30.96 -2.14 -31.35
N ARG A 711 -30.71 -1.26 -30.36
CA ARG A 711 -31.21 0.13 -30.36
C ARG A 711 -30.58 1.05 -31.41
N TYR A 712 -29.47 0.63 -32.02
CA TYR A 712 -28.67 1.46 -32.90
C TYR A 712 -28.72 1.00 -34.36
N LEU A 713 -29.42 -0.09 -34.67
CA LEU A 713 -29.40 -0.72 -36.00
C LEU A 713 -30.00 0.15 -37.09
N ASP A 714 -31.04 0.93 -36.79
CA ASP A 714 -31.72 1.79 -37.78
C ASP A 714 -30.76 2.82 -38.41
N SER A 715 -29.71 3.19 -37.68
CA SER A 715 -28.64 4.08 -38.17
C SER A 715 -27.54 3.38 -38.98
N LYS A 716 -27.61 2.06 -39.13
CA LYS A 716 -26.56 1.19 -39.68
C LYS A 716 -27.08 0.40 -40.87
N GLY A 717 -27.27 1.05 -42.02
CA GLY A 717 -27.71 0.39 -43.26
C GLY A 717 -26.80 -0.75 -43.76
N TRP A 718 -25.57 -0.83 -43.22
CA TRP A 718 -24.61 -1.91 -43.44
C TRP A 718 -24.83 -3.14 -42.53
N ILE A 719 -25.71 -3.08 -41.53
CA ILE A 719 -26.20 -4.27 -40.80
C ILE A 719 -27.46 -4.77 -41.51
N LYS A 720 -27.50 -6.07 -41.81
CA LYS A 720 -28.54 -6.69 -42.65
C LYS A 720 -29.55 -7.53 -41.88
N ALA A 721 -29.09 -8.26 -40.86
CA ALA A 721 -29.96 -9.09 -40.04
C ALA A 721 -29.37 -9.33 -38.64
N SER A 722 -30.23 -9.61 -37.67
CA SER A 722 -29.88 -10.18 -36.37
C SER A 722 -30.07 -11.68 -36.45
N ILE A 723 -29.02 -12.46 -36.22
CA ILE A 723 -29.02 -13.93 -36.40
C ILE A 723 -28.92 -14.68 -35.07
N GLY A 724 -29.55 -14.13 -34.02
CA GLY A 724 -29.61 -14.75 -32.69
C GLY A 724 -28.61 -14.21 -31.66
N GLY A 725 -28.55 -14.88 -30.52
CA GLY A 725 -27.79 -14.47 -29.33
C GLY A 725 -28.49 -14.85 -28.02
N ASP A 726 -27.93 -14.41 -26.90
CA ASP A 726 -28.49 -14.62 -25.56
C ASP A 726 -28.89 -13.27 -24.91
N SER A 727 -29.11 -13.26 -23.59
CA SER A 727 -29.44 -12.04 -22.85
C SER A 727 -28.30 -11.01 -22.80
N ASN A 728 -27.08 -11.41 -23.12
CA ASN A 728 -25.86 -10.59 -23.02
C ASN A 728 -25.34 -10.14 -24.38
N VAL A 729 -25.33 -11.05 -25.35
CA VAL A 729 -24.66 -10.89 -26.65
C VAL A 729 -25.64 -11.16 -27.78
N ARG A 730 -25.51 -10.43 -28.88
CA ARG A 730 -26.17 -10.73 -30.15
C ARG A 730 -25.20 -10.71 -31.32
N TYR A 731 -25.58 -11.44 -32.36
CA TYR A 731 -24.83 -11.55 -33.59
C TYR A 731 -25.61 -10.94 -34.74
N TYR A 732 -24.88 -10.22 -35.59
CA TYR A 732 -25.43 -9.49 -36.72
C TYR A 732 -24.72 -9.89 -38.00
N VAL A 733 -25.47 -10.07 -39.08
CA VAL A 733 -24.92 -10.12 -40.43
C VAL A 733 -24.73 -8.68 -40.92
N ALA A 734 -23.55 -8.40 -41.43
CA ALA A 734 -23.13 -7.09 -41.91
C ALA A 734 -22.59 -7.20 -43.34
N ASN A 735 -22.85 -6.15 -44.14
CA ASN A 735 -22.12 -5.86 -45.37
C ASN A 735 -21.30 -4.58 -45.17
N PRO A 736 -20.06 -4.67 -44.67
CA PRO A 736 -19.28 -3.50 -44.27
C PRO A 736 -18.89 -2.59 -45.44
N ASN A 737 -18.88 -3.10 -46.68
CA ASN A 737 -18.53 -2.34 -47.88
C ASN A 737 -19.63 -1.34 -48.29
N GLU A 738 -20.83 -1.47 -47.73
CA GLU A 738 -21.90 -0.46 -47.89
C GLU A 738 -21.76 0.72 -46.93
N LYS A 739 -20.73 0.74 -46.07
CA LYS A 739 -20.41 1.94 -45.29
C LYS A 739 -20.02 3.06 -46.23
N SER A 740 -20.62 4.24 -46.03
CA SER A 740 -20.23 5.44 -46.76
C SER A 740 -18.73 5.71 -46.59
N THR A 741 -18.02 5.82 -47.70
CA THR A 741 -16.63 6.28 -47.74
C THR A 741 -16.51 7.78 -47.98
N THR A 742 -17.65 8.47 -48.14
CA THR A 742 -17.71 9.92 -48.34
C THR A 742 -17.43 10.63 -47.03
N ASP A 743 -16.45 11.53 -47.09
CA ASP A 743 -16.03 12.35 -45.96
C ASP A 743 -16.97 13.54 -45.79
N THR A 744 -17.92 13.38 -44.88
CA THR A 744 -18.92 14.40 -44.52
C THR A 744 -18.69 14.96 -43.11
N THR A 745 -17.65 14.49 -42.43
CA THR A 745 -17.31 14.87 -41.06
C THR A 745 -16.32 16.04 -41.06
N GLY A 746 -16.41 16.91 -40.06
CA GLY A 746 -15.40 17.96 -39.88
C GLY A 746 -14.11 17.40 -39.27
N PRO A 747 -13.00 18.18 -39.29
CA PRO A 747 -11.74 17.78 -38.68
C PRO A 747 -11.86 17.36 -37.21
N CYS A 748 -11.03 16.42 -36.74
CA CYS A 748 -10.74 16.34 -35.31
C CYS A 748 -10.08 17.65 -34.87
N LEU A 749 -10.70 18.32 -33.90
CA LEU A 749 -10.25 19.60 -33.37
C LEU A 749 -10.14 19.53 -31.85
N THR A 750 -8.93 19.69 -31.35
CA THR A 750 -8.67 19.90 -29.92
C THR A 750 -8.13 21.31 -29.70
N ALA A 751 -8.78 22.07 -28.81
CA ALA A 751 -8.28 23.35 -28.33
C ALA A 751 -8.25 23.38 -26.80
N VAL A 752 -7.15 23.85 -26.21
CA VAL A 752 -6.97 23.81 -24.76
C VAL A 752 -6.20 25.02 -24.24
N VAL A 753 -6.66 25.60 -23.13
CA VAL A 753 -5.93 26.67 -22.45
C VAL A 753 -4.62 26.12 -21.92
N LYS A 754 -3.50 26.77 -22.28
CA LYS A 754 -2.15 26.34 -21.89
C LYS A 754 -1.96 26.40 -20.37
N ASP A 755 -2.36 27.48 -19.73
CA ASP A 755 -2.22 27.69 -18.29
C ASP A 755 -3.47 28.37 -17.74
N GLU A 756 -4.14 27.68 -16.82
CA GLU A 756 -5.44 28.07 -16.28
C GLU A 756 -5.32 28.79 -14.92
N ARG A 757 -4.09 29.03 -14.45
CA ARG A 757 -3.88 29.85 -13.25
C ARG A 757 -4.33 31.28 -13.50
N VAL A 758 -4.90 31.91 -12.47
CA VAL A 758 -5.32 33.31 -12.56
C VAL A 758 -4.11 34.21 -12.85
N THR A 759 -4.25 35.07 -13.84
CA THR A 759 -3.18 35.95 -14.35
C THR A 759 -3.73 37.30 -14.82
N ASN A 760 -2.88 38.32 -14.83
CA ASN A 760 -3.16 39.62 -15.44
C ASN A 760 -2.67 39.70 -16.91
N LYS A 761 -2.05 38.64 -17.44
CA LYS A 761 -1.45 38.59 -18.78
C LYS A 761 -2.38 37.92 -19.80
N LYS A 762 -2.00 37.97 -21.08
CA LYS A 762 -2.66 37.20 -22.14
C LYS A 762 -2.51 35.71 -21.87
N VAL A 763 -3.57 34.95 -22.11
CA VAL A 763 -3.64 33.49 -21.99
C VAL A 763 -3.42 32.88 -23.37
N GLN A 764 -2.61 31.82 -23.44
CA GLN A 764 -2.38 31.07 -24.66
C GLN A 764 -3.33 29.88 -24.75
N VAL A 765 -3.91 29.65 -25.92
CA VAL A 765 -4.72 28.47 -26.27
C VAL A 765 -3.94 27.65 -27.29
N LEU A 766 -3.72 26.38 -26.99
CA LEU A 766 -3.04 25.39 -27.84
C LEU A 766 -4.08 24.70 -28.70
N ILE A 767 -3.80 24.53 -30.00
CA ILE A 767 -4.75 24.01 -30.97
C ILE A 767 -4.09 22.91 -31.80
N GLN A 768 -4.79 21.79 -31.97
CA GLN A 768 -4.43 20.76 -32.92
C GLN A 768 -5.68 20.41 -33.73
N ALA A 769 -5.55 20.42 -35.06
CA ALA A 769 -6.57 19.94 -35.99
C ALA A 769 -5.97 18.89 -36.92
N THR A 770 -6.73 17.83 -37.20
CA THR A 770 -6.38 16.76 -38.15
C THR A 770 -7.55 16.35 -39.01
N ASP A 771 -7.29 16.09 -40.29
CA ASP A 771 -8.29 15.62 -41.25
C ASP A 771 -7.63 14.94 -42.46
N SER A 772 -8.32 13.97 -43.07
CA SER A 772 -7.81 13.20 -44.21
C SER A 772 -7.59 14.03 -45.47
N SER A 773 -8.42 15.07 -45.69
CA SER A 773 -8.28 16.04 -46.78
C SER A 773 -7.26 17.16 -46.45
N GLY A 774 -6.91 17.28 -45.17
CA GLY A 774 -6.07 18.34 -44.61
C GLY A 774 -6.88 19.57 -44.17
N ILE A 775 -6.24 20.47 -43.44
CA ILE A 775 -6.90 21.64 -42.84
C ILE A 775 -6.77 22.85 -43.77
N ALA A 776 -7.90 23.41 -44.19
CA ALA A 776 -7.94 24.64 -44.99
C ALA A 776 -7.81 25.90 -44.11
N SER A 777 -8.51 25.95 -42.97
CA SER A 777 -8.42 27.11 -42.08
C SER A 777 -8.75 26.79 -40.63
N VAL A 778 -8.20 27.58 -39.71
CA VAL A 778 -8.61 27.62 -38.31
C VAL A 778 -8.96 29.06 -37.96
N ARG A 779 -10.14 29.28 -37.38
CA ARG A 779 -10.67 30.61 -37.04
C ARG A 779 -11.23 30.64 -35.62
N TYR A 780 -11.35 31.82 -35.03
CA TYR A 780 -12.06 32.04 -33.78
C TYR A 780 -13.05 33.20 -33.84
N ALA A 781 -14.09 33.10 -33.02
CA ALA A 781 -15.04 34.17 -32.75
C ALA A 781 -15.35 34.25 -31.25
N ALA A 782 -15.64 35.45 -30.76
CA ALA A 782 -16.12 35.65 -29.39
C ALA A 782 -17.61 35.35 -29.32
N GLY A 783 -18.02 34.44 -28.44
CA GLY A 783 -19.37 33.89 -28.37
C GLY A 783 -19.39 32.37 -28.54
N LYS A 784 -20.59 31.81 -28.50
CA LYS A 784 -20.87 30.38 -28.72
C LYS A 784 -21.51 30.22 -30.10
N TYR A 785 -20.86 29.49 -31.00
CA TYR A 785 -21.34 29.28 -32.37
C TYR A 785 -21.32 27.81 -32.75
N THR A 786 -22.17 27.44 -33.71
CA THR A 786 -22.21 26.12 -34.33
C THR A 786 -21.29 26.07 -35.56
N ALA A 787 -21.03 24.87 -36.08
CA ALA A 787 -20.10 24.65 -37.19
C ALA A 787 -20.59 25.25 -38.54
N ASP A 788 -21.90 25.35 -38.72
CA ASP A 788 -22.60 25.88 -39.89
C ASP A 788 -22.80 27.41 -39.85
N ASN A 789 -22.40 28.08 -38.77
CA ASN A 789 -22.70 29.49 -38.58
C ASN A 789 -21.98 30.40 -39.61
N ALA A 790 -22.70 31.36 -40.19
CA ALA A 790 -22.17 32.28 -41.19
C ALA A 790 -20.99 33.15 -40.70
N ILE A 791 -20.79 33.29 -39.39
CA ILE A 791 -19.67 34.02 -38.79
C ILE A 791 -18.31 33.53 -39.28
N TRP A 792 -18.18 32.25 -39.67
CA TRP A 792 -16.90 31.69 -40.09
C TRP A 792 -16.34 32.34 -41.36
N LYS A 793 -17.17 33.01 -42.16
CA LYS A 793 -16.75 33.82 -43.31
C LYS A 793 -15.94 35.05 -42.90
N THR A 794 -16.25 35.64 -41.75
CA THR A 794 -15.64 36.89 -41.23
C THR A 794 -14.83 36.71 -39.95
N ALA A 795 -14.89 35.54 -39.31
CA ALA A 795 -14.19 35.22 -38.07
C ALA A 795 -12.67 35.35 -38.21
N SER A 796 -12.00 35.69 -37.11
CA SER A 796 -10.56 35.95 -37.10
C SER A 796 -9.75 34.66 -37.35
N LYS A 797 -8.80 34.70 -38.29
CA LYS A 797 -7.92 33.56 -38.60
C LYS A 797 -6.87 33.35 -37.50
N ILE A 798 -6.60 32.09 -37.17
CA ILE A 798 -5.50 31.67 -36.31
C ILE A 798 -4.38 31.15 -37.20
N ASN A 799 -3.21 31.77 -37.12
CA ASN A 799 -2.02 31.30 -37.83
C ASN A 799 -1.20 30.39 -36.91
N GLY A 800 -1.04 29.12 -37.29
CA GLY A 800 -0.32 28.11 -36.52
C GLY A 800 -1.19 27.44 -35.45
N ASN A 801 -0.53 26.91 -34.40
CA ASN A 801 -1.14 26.06 -33.37
C ASN A 801 -1.33 26.75 -32.01
N VAL A 802 -1.17 28.07 -31.95
CA VAL A 802 -1.33 28.85 -30.70
C VAL A 802 -2.11 30.13 -30.97
N TRP A 803 -3.18 30.34 -30.20
CA TRP A 803 -3.91 31.60 -30.15
C TRP A 803 -3.68 32.31 -28.82
N SER A 804 -3.59 33.65 -28.83
CA SER A 804 -3.39 34.46 -27.62
C SER A 804 -4.61 35.32 -27.33
N CYS A 805 -5.25 35.09 -26.17
CA CYS A 805 -6.44 35.80 -25.72
C CYS A 805 -6.09 36.76 -24.57
N ASP A 806 -6.62 37.98 -24.57
CA ASP A 806 -6.31 39.02 -23.58
C ASP A 806 -7.48 39.44 -22.69
N ARG A 807 -8.64 38.79 -22.83
CA ARG A 807 -9.86 39.06 -22.07
C ARG A 807 -10.59 37.79 -21.68
N ASN A 808 -11.37 37.86 -20.59
CA ASN A 808 -12.28 36.78 -20.25
C ASN A 808 -13.47 36.74 -21.21
N GLY A 809 -14.03 35.56 -21.42
CA GLY A 809 -15.21 35.36 -22.26
C GLY A 809 -15.36 33.92 -22.72
N THR A 810 -16.46 33.68 -23.42
CA THR A 810 -16.68 32.46 -24.20
C THR A 810 -16.19 32.70 -25.62
N PHE A 811 -15.47 31.75 -26.19
CA PHE A 811 -14.95 31.80 -27.54
C PHE A 811 -15.23 30.47 -28.23
N THR A 812 -15.51 30.52 -29.53
CA THR A 812 -15.61 29.33 -30.37
C THR A 812 -14.46 29.33 -31.35
N ILE A 813 -13.77 28.19 -31.46
CA ILE A 813 -12.74 27.93 -32.47
C ILE A 813 -13.34 26.97 -33.49
N CYS A 814 -13.19 27.28 -34.78
CA CYS A 814 -13.61 26.43 -35.89
C CYS A 814 -12.39 25.99 -36.70
N ALA A 815 -12.33 24.72 -37.06
CA ALA A 815 -11.42 24.20 -38.07
C ALA A 815 -12.26 23.75 -39.28
N THR A 816 -11.82 24.17 -40.46
CA THR A 816 -12.40 23.80 -41.76
C THR A 816 -11.40 22.93 -42.49
N ASP A 817 -11.84 21.76 -42.96
CA ASP A 817 -11.03 20.89 -43.82
C ASP A 817 -10.95 21.42 -45.28
N LYS A 818 -10.30 20.71 -46.19
CA LYS A 818 -10.23 21.11 -47.61
C LYS A 818 -11.50 20.79 -48.40
N LYS A 819 -12.44 20.02 -47.84
CA LYS A 819 -13.75 19.71 -48.44
C LYS A 819 -14.85 20.70 -48.00
N GLY A 820 -14.55 21.58 -47.04
CA GLY A 820 -15.47 22.57 -46.50
C GLY A 820 -16.23 22.12 -45.25
N ASN A 821 -15.93 20.93 -44.71
CA ASN A 821 -16.53 20.45 -43.48
C ASN A 821 -15.93 21.18 -42.27
N ASN A 822 -16.78 21.51 -41.29
CA ASN A 822 -16.40 22.32 -40.13
C ASN A 822 -16.55 21.55 -38.82
N SER A 823 -15.57 21.72 -37.93
CA SER A 823 -15.64 21.29 -36.53
C SER A 823 -15.41 22.45 -35.59
N VAL A 824 -16.14 22.51 -34.48
CA VAL A 824 -16.04 23.60 -33.50
C VAL A 824 -15.74 23.12 -32.09
N VAL A 825 -14.88 23.86 -31.39
CA VAL A 825 -14.65 23.73 -29.95
C VAL A 825 -14.97 25.04 -29.26
N VAL A 826 -15.83 24.98 -28.25
CA VAL A 826 -16.16 26.14 -27.40
C VAL A 826 -15.24 26.13 -26.18
N LEU A 827 -14.65 27.29 -25.88
CA LEU A 827 -13.76 27.51 -24.74
C LEU A 827 -14.30 28.64 -23.86
N LYS A 828 -14.16 28.49 -22.55
CA LYS A 828 -14.44 29.56 -21.59
C LYS A 828 -13.16 29.96 -20.88
N ILE A 829 -12.74 31.21 -21.09
CA ILE A 829 -11.54 31.79 -20.47
C ILE A 829 -12.00 32.73 -19.37
N LEU A 830 -11.69 32.38 -18.11
CA LEU A 830 -12.12 33.14 -16.92
C LEU A 830 -10.96 33.50 -15.99
N ASN A 831 -9.74 33.11 -16.35
CA ASN A 831 -8.57 33.25 -15.49
C ASN A 831 -7.79 34.55 -15.74
N ILE A 832 -8.32 35.50 -16.52
CA ILE A 832 -7.71 36.82 -16.70
C ILE A 832 -8.30 37.79 -15.69
N ASN A 833 -7.53 38.19 -14.68
CA ASN A 833 -7.94 39.21 -13.72
C ASN A 833 -6.91 40.35 -13.69
N LYS A 834 -7.30 41.52 -14.23
CA LYS A 834 -6.44 42.71 -14.30
C LYS A 834 -6.25 43.42 -12.96
N SER A 835 -7.09 43.15 -11.95
CA SER A 835 -6.99 43.72 -10.60
C SER A 835 -6.25 42.81 -9.61
N MET A 836 -5.66 41.71 -10.07
CA MET A 836 -4.81 40.83 -9.25
C MET A 836 -3.43 40.65 -9.87
N LEU A 837 -2.48 40.32 -9.01
CA LEU A 837 -1.13 39.92 -9.43
C LEU A 837 -1.12 38.46 -9.89
N SER A 838 -0.16 38.13 -10.74
CA SER A 838 0.06 36.72 -11.15
C SER A 838 0.48 35.87 -9.94
N ALA A 839 -0.12 34.68 -9.80
CA ALA A 839 0.22 33.76 -8.71
C ALA A 839 1.72 33.36 -8.75
N PRO A 840 2.41 33.30 -7.60
CA PRO A 840 3.83 32.95 -7.58
C PRO A 840 4.05 31.50 -8.00
N VAL A 841 5.07 31.26 -8.80
CA VAL A 841 5.54 29.91 -9.13
C VAL A 841 6.56 29.49 -8.08
N VAL A 842 6.31 28.41 -7.36
CA VAL A 842 7.17 27.98 -6.26
C VAL A 842 7.85 26.66 -6.61
N ASP A 843 9.16 26.59 -6.41
CA ASP A 843 9.91 25.36 -6.63
C ASP A 843 9.50 24.29 -5.59
N GLY A 844 9.58 23.02 -5.97
CA GLY A 844 9.20 21.92 -5.09
C GLY A 844 9.92 21.97 -3.74
N TYR A 845 9.18 21.93 -2.63
CA TYR A 845 9.72 21.98 -1.27
C TYR A 845 9.77 20.58 -0.63
N THR A 846 10.84 20.28 0.11
CA THR A 846 11.01 18.99 0.78
C THR A 846 11.28 19.15 2.26
N ASN A 847 11.05 18.11 3.05
CA ASN A 847 11.28 18.11 4.50
C ASN A 847 12.76 18.28 4.92
N ARG A 848 13.67 18.32 3.94
CA ARG A 848 15.11 18.54 4.12
C ARG A 848 15.59 19.88 3.55
N LYS A 849 14.73 20.66 2.91
CA LYS A 849 15.07 22.02 2.47
C LYS A 849 15.03 23.00 3.65
N THR A 850 15.92 23.99 3.61
CA THR A 850 16.00 25.11 4.56
C THR A 850 15.76 26.46 3.88
N LYS A 851 15.38 26.43 2.59
CA LYS A 851 15.08 27.59 1.77
C LYS A 851 13.93 27.26 0.83
N ILE A 852 13.00 28.19 0.68
CA ILE A 852 11.93 28.16 -0.32
C ILE A 852 12.28 29.17 -1.41
N THR A 853 12.13 28.76 -2.67
CA THR A 853 12.56 29.53 -3.85
C THR A 853 11.46 29.48 -4.92
N GLY A 854 11.49 30.45 -5.83
CA GLY A 854 10.56 30.50 -6.93
C GLY A 854 10.59 31.82 -7.68
N LYS A 855 9.55 32.05 -8.47
CA LYS A 855 9.31 33.27 -9.23
C LYS A 855 7.99 33.93 -8.83
N ALA A 856 7.98 35.25 -8.87
CA ALA A 856 6.86 36.12 -8.55
C ALA A 856 6.98 37.39 -9.40
N GLU A 857 5.97 38.25 -9.32
CA GLU A 857 6.04 39.59 -9.88
C GLU A 857 7.21 40.38 -9.27
N ALA A 858 7.92 41.14 -10.10
CA ALA A 858 9.11 41.87 -9.66
C ALA A 858 8.76 42.86 -8.53
N TYR A 859 9.61 42.91 -7.50
CA TYR A 859 9.43 43.76 -6.31
C TYR A 859 8.21 43.46 -5.43
N ALA A 860 7.34 42.50 -5.79
CA ALA A 860 6.22 42.11 -4.93
C ALA A 860 6.69 41.37 -3.67
N ARG A 861 5.99 41.58 -2.55
CA ARG A 861 6.24 40.87 -1.29
C ARG A 861 5.59 39.49 -1.35
N VAL A 862 6.38 38.44 -1.15
CA VAL A 862 5.96 37.03 -1.16
C VAL A 862 5.72 36.54 0.27
N TYR A 863 4.56 35.95 0.53
CA TYR A 863 4.18 35.37 1.82
C TYR A 863 4.16 33.85 1.75
N PHE A 864 4.57 33.18 2.84
CA PHE A 864 4.59 31.72 2.99
C PHE A 864 3.88 31.32 4.29
N LYS A 865 2.63 30.85 4.21
CA LYS A 865 1.85 30.42 5.39
C LYS A 865 1.88 28.90 5.54
N VAL A 866 2.42 28.38 6.64
CA VAL A 866 2.43 26.94 6.93
C VAL A 866 1.09 26.51 7.52
N GLU A 867 0.55 25.39 7.06
CA GLU A 867 -0.68 24.80 7.60
C GLU A 867 -0.58 24.48 9.10
N GLY A 868 -1.39 25.17 9.90
CA GLY A 868 -1.37 25.08 11.37
C GLY A 868 -0.06 25.58 11.98
N GLY A 869 0.65 26.50 11.30
CA GLY A 869 1.95 27.02 11.72
C GLY A 869 2.14 28.50 11.40
N ALA A 870 3.40 28.94 11.39
CA ALA A 870 3.79 30.33 11.21
C ALA A 870 3.67 30.82 9.75
N THR A 871 3.59 32.14 9.59
CA THR A 871 3.69 32.84 8.31
C THR A 871 5.06 33.51 8.20
N TYR A 872 5.68 33.41 7.03
CA TYR A 872 6.96 34.05 6.70
C TYR A 872 6.80 34.95 5.46
N SER A 873 7.75 35.86 5.20
CA SER A 873 7.72 36.65 3.96
C SER A 873 9.11 37.09 3.48
N THR A 874 9.20 37.44 2.19
CA THR A 874 10.37 38.03 1.52
C THR A 874 9.92 38.95 0.38
N VAL A 875 10.84 39.59 -0.33
CA VAL A 875 10.53 40.44 -1.50
C VAL A 875 11.18 39.83 -2.75
N ALA A 876 10.45 39.80 -3.86
CA ALA A 876 10.98 39.33 -5.13
C ALA A 876 11.96 40.34 -5.74
N THR A 877 13.00 39.85 -6.42
CA THR A 877 14.01 40.70 -7.08
C THR A 877 13.45 41.40 -8.31
N LYS A 878 14.23 42.30 -8.93
CA LYS A 878 13.93 42.91 -10.23
C LYS A 878 13.65 41.88 -11.34
N SER A 879 14.30 40.72 -11.29
CA SER A 879 14.09 39.60 -12.22
C SER A 879 12.86 38.75 -11.89
N GLY A 880 12.13 39.08 -10.83
CA GLY A 880 10.97 38.32 -10.36
C GLY A 880 11.34 37.01 -9.63
N THR A 881 12.58 36.85 -9.14
CA THR A 881 12.98 35.66 -8.37
C THR A 881 12.91 35.93 -6.86
N PHE A 882 12.62 34.92 -6.04
CA PHE A 882 12.66 35.03 -4.58
C PHE A 882 13.37 33.83 -3.93
N SER A 883 13.97 34.06 -2.76
CA SER A 883 14.60 33.02 -1.94
C SER A 883 14.51 33.38 -0.45
N TYR A 884 13.82 32.57 0.34
CA TYR A 884 13.66 32.80 1.78
C TYR A 884 14.18 31.62 2.63
N LYS A 885 14.91 31.92 3.71
CA LYS A 885 15.44 30.91 4.65
C LYS A 885 14.35 30.46 5.63
N MET A 886 13.60 29.44 5.22
CA MET A 886 12.51 28.87 5.99
C MET A 886 12.97 27.66 6.83
N PRO A 887 12.50 27.49 8.08
CA PRO A 887 12.77 26.28 8.85
C PRO A 887 12.29 25.01 8.10
N PRO A 888 12.98 23.86 8.26
CA PRO A 888 12.53 22.60 7.68
C PRO A 888 11.13 22.23 8.17
N GLN A 889 10.26 21.86 7.25
CA GLN A 889 8.88 21.47 7.55
C GLN A 889 8.75 19.94 7.53
N ARG A 890 7.80 19.39 8.29
CA ARG A 890 7.51 17.95 8.26
C ARG A 890 6.89 17.57 6.90
N ALA A 891 7.24 16.39 6.39
CA ALA A 891 6.62 15.87 5.17
C ALA A 891 5.08 15.78 5.34
N GLY A 892 4.34 16.08 4.27
CA GLY A 892 2.88 16.07 4.24
C GLY A 892 2.21 17.41 4.59
N LYS A 893 2.90 18.34 5.26
CA LYS A 893 2.36 19.70 5.52
C LYS A 893 2.18 20.50 4.24
N ARG A 894 1.18 21.38 4.19
CA ARG A 894 0.97 22.36 3.11
C ARG A 894 1.55 23.73 3.46
N ILE A 895 2.10 24.41 2.46
CA ILE A 895 2.56 25.81 2.53
C ILE A 895 1.76 26.60 1.49
N PHE A 896 1.03 27.61 1.92
CA PHE A 896 0.27 28.51 1.05
C PHE A 896 1.12 29.73 0.72
N VAL A 897 1.36 29.98 -0.57
CA VAL A 897 2.25 31.04 -1.05
C VAL A 897 1.47 32.05 -1.91
N TYR A 898 1.58 33.34 -1.61
CA TYR A 898 0.92 34.41 -2.38
C TYR A 898 1.77 35.67 -2.37
N VAL A 899 1.49 36.61 -3.27
CA VAL A 899 2.21 37.89 -3.34
C VAL A 899 1.30 39.09 -3.14
N VAL A 900 1.87 40.18 -2.64
CA VAL A 900 1.24 41.49 -2.47
C VAL A 900 2.19 42.56 -3.00
N ASP A 901 1.71 43.47 -3.85
CA ASP A 901 2.51 44.59 -4.37
C ASP A 901 2.50 45.81 -3.42
N SER A 902 3.11 46.92 -3.85
CA SER A 902 3.13 48.17 -3.09
C SER A 902 1.76 48.84 -2.97
N LYS A 903 0.80 48.49 -3.83
CA LYS A 903 -0.57 49.04 -3.84
C LYS A 903 -1.55 48.17 -3.05
N GLY A 904 -1.08 47.05 -2.47
CA GLY A 904 -1.92 46.11 -1.72
C GLY A 904 -2.66 45.09 -2.59
N MET A 905 -2.45 45.08 -3.90
CA MET A 905 -3.05 44.07 -4.78
C MET A 905 -2.46 42.70 -4.45
N THR A 906 -3.31 41.69 -4.38
CA THR A 906 -2.92 40.34 -3.92
C THR A 906 -3.11 39.31 -5.03
N SER A 907 -2.22 38.32 -5.11
CA SER A 907 -2.37 37.19 -6.03
C SER A 907 -3.25 36.07 -5.46
N ALA A 908 -3.71 35.16 -6.33
CA ALA A 908 -4.17 33.84 -5.89
C ALA A 908 -3.04 33.07 -5.14
N ARG A 909 -3.42 32.07 -4.33
CA ARG A 909 -2.48 31.24 -3.55
C ARG A 909 -1.97 30.05 -4.36
N THR A 910 -0.65 29.84 -4.32
CA THR A 910 0.00 28.60 -4.74
C THR A 910 0.18 27.67 -3.54
N ILE A 911 -0.30 26.43 -3.64
CA ILE A 911 -0.20 25.43 -2.56
C ILE A 911 1.00 24.51 -2.81
N VAL A 912 1.92 24.44 -1.84
CA VAL A 912 3.10 23.58 -1.90
C VAL A 912 3.03 22.51 -0.80
N THR A 913 2.87 21.25 -1.20
CA THR A 913 2.95 20.11 -0.27
C THR A 913 4.41 19.72 -0.02
N VAL A 914 4.83 19.66 1.25
CA VAL A 914 6.19 19.32 1.65
C VAL A 914 6.48 17.85 1.34
N LYS A 915 7.34 17.59 0.35
CA LYS A 915 7.71 16.22 -0.08
C LYS A 915 8.71 15.57 0.88
N ARG A 916 8.65 14.24 1.02
CA ARG A 916 9.60 13.46 1.83
C ARG A 916 10.83 13.09 1.00
N THR A 917 12.03 13.45 1.47
CA THR A 917 13.33 13.08 0.83
C THR A 917 14.31 12.41 1.79
N GLY A 918 13.80 11.95 2.92
CA GLY A 918 14.50 11.31 4.03
C GLY A 918 13.69 11.50 5.31
N PRO A 919 14.17 11.00 6.46
CA PRO A 919 13.47 11.20 7.71
C PRO A 919 13.33 12.68 8.08
N ASN A 920 12.27 13.02 8.80
CA ASN A 920 12.06 14.34 9.38
C ASN A 920 13.22 14.71 10.32
N LYS A 921 13.47 16.01 10.48
CA LYS A 921 14.52 16.51 11.38
C LYS A 921 14.26 16.03 12.82
N PRO A 922 15.21 15.30 13.44
CA PRO A 922 15.02 14.76 14.78
C PRO A 922 15.23 15.84 15.85
N THR A 923 14.76 15.58 17.06
CA THR A 923 14.95 16.46 18.23
C THR A 923 15.94 15.83 19.19
N LEU A 924 16.82 16.65 19.77
CA LEU A 924 17.80 16.24 20.76
C LEU A 924 17.60 17.06 22.03
N HIS A 925 17.49 16.42 23.19
CA HIS A 925 17.35 17.12 24.46
C HIS A 925 18.70 17.64 24.96
N LYS A 926 18.66 18.60 25.89
CA LYS A 926 19.87 19.17 26.51
C LYS A 926 20.66 18.07 27.23
N VAL A 927 21.97 17.99 26.98
CA VAL A 927 22.87 17.03 27.63
C VAL A 927 23.67 17.74 28.73
N LYS A 928 23.79 17.11 29.91
CA LYS A 928 24.51 17.64 31.07
C LYS A 928 25.73 16.77 31.40
N THR A 929 26.79 17.39 31.92
CA THR A 929 28.05 16.74 32.34
C THR A 929 27.91 15.68 33.45
N ASN A 930 26.79 15.69 34.19
CA ASN A 930 26.50 14.71 35.23
C ASN A 930 25.58 13.56 34.75
N SER A 931 25.29 13.48 33.45
CA SER A 931 24.47 12.42 32.85
C SER A 931 25.29 11.58 31.87
N LYS A 932 25.01 10.28 31.84
CA LYS A 932 25.48 9.37 30.77
C LYS A 932 24.44 9.19 29.66
N LEU A 933 23.26 9.77 29.81
CA LEU A 933 22.15 9.58 28.92
C LEU A 933 22.10 10.72 27.90
N VAL A 934 21.95 10.35 26.64
CA VAL A 934 21.60 11.25 25.54
C VAL A 934 20.21 10.86 25.07
N THR A 935 19.25 11.76 25.22
CA THR A 935 17.84 11.50 24.89
C THR A 935 17.33 12.45 23.83
N GLY A 936 16.32 12.00 23.08
CA GLY A 936 15.71 12.79 22.02
C GLY A 936 14.53 12.07 21.39
N LYS A 937 14.10 12.58 20.24
CA LYS A 937 13.06 11.98 19.40
C LYS A 937 13.54 11.89 17.96
N VAL A 938 13.30 10.76 17.30
CA VAL A 938 13.59 10.59 15.88
C VAL A 938 12.62 11.37 14.99
N ASN A 939 11.42 11.72 15.51
CA ASN A 939 10.34 12.44 14.82
C ASN A 939 9.84 11.78 13.53
N ASP A 940 10.09 10.48 13.40
CA ASP A 940 9.76 9.70 12.23
C ASP A 940 9.67 8.22 12.59
N SER A 941 8.55 7.60 12.26
CA SER A 941 8.37 6.16 12.41
C SER A 941 9.37 5.45 11.49
N TYR A 942 10.07 4.43 12.01
CA TYR A 942 11.03 3.60 11.25
C TYR A 942 12.33 4.30 10.78
N ALA A 943 12.69 5.43 11.41
CA ALA A 943 14.03 6.02 11.28
C ALA A 943 14.88 5.72 12.51
N TYR A 944 16.17 5.47 12.30
CA TYR A 944 17.08 5.04 13.36
C TYR A 944 18.08 6.14 13.72
N PRO A 945 18.33 6.39 15.02
CA PRO A 945 19.25 7.43 15.45
C PRO A 945 20.72 7.06 15.18
N MET A 946 21.46 8.03 14.65
CA MET A 946 22.92 8.00 14.49
C MET A 946 23.50 9.20 15.24
N ILE A 947 24.20 8.92 16.34
CA ILE A 947 24.60 9.96 17.30
C ILE A 947 26.11 10.12 17.27
N LEU A 948 26.59 11.22 16.68
CA LEU A 948 27.99 11.61 16.64
C LEU A 948 28.36 12.40 17.90
N VAL A 949 29.25 11.84 18.70
CA VAL A 949 29.77 12.48 19.91
C VAL A 949 31.18 12.98 19.67
N ASN A 950 31.44 14.24 20.02
CA ASN A 950 32.75 14.88 19.97
C ASN A 950 33.42 14.83 18.59
N ASN A 951 32.64 14.83 17.50
CA ASN A 951 33.11 14.69 16.11
C ASN A 951 34.04 13.49 15.88
N LYS A 952 33.96 12.44 16.72
CA LYS A 952 34.87 11.29 16.70
C LYS A 952 34.17 9.95 16.66
N THR A 953 33.12 9.75 17.47
CA THR A 953 32.46 8.44 17.60
C THR A 953 30.98 8.54 17.25
N VAL A 954 30.53 7.73 16.29
CA VAL A 954 29.11 7.57 15.95
C VAL A 954 28.57 6.34 16.67
N TYR A 955 27.50 6.54 17.43
CA TYR A 955 26.74 5.47 18.06
C TYR A 955 25.50 5.15 17.21
N VAL A 956 25.31 3.87 16.91
CA VAL A 956 24.16 3.31 16.18
C VAL A 956 23.50 2.19 16.99
N PRO A 957 22.21 1.88 16.80
CA PRO A 957 21.50 0.92 17.63
C PRO A 957 21.88 -0.55 17.38
N ASN A 958 22.23 -0.93 16.15
CA ASN A 958 22.56 -2.31 15.78
C ASN A 958 23.48 -2.38 14.53
N GLN A 959 23.85 -3.59 14.10
CA GLN A 959 24.73 -3.80 12.94
C GLN A 959 24.08 -3.39 11.62
N ASN A 960 22.77 -3.54 11.46
CA ASN A 960 22.06 -3.16 10.23
C ASN A 960 22.12 -1.63 10.04
N VAL A 961 21.86 -0.87 11.11
CA VAL A 961 22.01 0.60 11.08
C VAL A 961 23.48 1.02 10.95
N LYS A 962 24.45 0.21 11.38
CA LYS A 962 25.87 0.43 11.10
C LYS A 962 26.15 0.34 9.59
N ALA A 963 25.55 -0.62 8.89
CA ALA A 963 25.64 -0.74 7.44
C ALA A 963 24.96 0.45 6.73
N LEU A 964 23.76 0.83 7.17
CA LEU A 964 23.06 2.02 6.67
C LEU A 964 23.91 3.29 6.87
N TYR A 965 24.53 3.46 8.04
CA TYR A 965 25.42 4.59 8.31
C TYR A 965 26.55 4.68 7.28
N ARG A 966 27.19 3.54 6.94
CA ARG A 966 28.29 3.49 5.95
C ARG A 966 27.86 3.87 4.54
N LYS A 967 26.61 3.58 4.15
CA LYS A 967 26.03 3.97 2.86
C LYS A 967 25.48 5.40 2.86
N SER A 968 25.29 5.98 4.05
CA SER A 968 24.62 7.27 4.20
C SER A 968 25.52 8.47 3.94
N SER A 969 24.92 9.60 3.58
CA SER A 969 25.61 10.91 3.48
C SER A 969 26.17 11.45 4.80
N PHE A 970 25.93 10.78 5.94
CA PHE A 970 26.53 11.14 7.23
C PHE A 970 27.85 10.39 7.49
N TYR A 971 28.20 9.42 6.65
CA TYR A 971 29.43 8.67 6.78
C TYR A 971 30.67 9.57 6.66
N LYS A 972 31.63 9.38 7.56
CA LYS A 972 32.98 9.95 7.42
C LYS A 972 33.99 8.89 7.85
N LYS A 973 34.96 8.55 6.99
CA LYS A 973 35.98 7.51 7.24
C LYS A 973 36.72 7.70 8.57
N LYS A 974 36.95 8.95 8.99
CA LYS A 974 37.60 9.30 10.27
C LYS A 974 36.80 8.99 11.54
N ASN A 975 35.49 8.79 11.42
CA ASN A 975 34.63 8.54 12.58
C ASN A 975 34.68 7.06 12.98
N LYS A 976 34.89 6.79 14.28
CA LYS A 976 34.75 5.44 14.84
C LYS A 976 33.27 5.11 15.00
N VAL A 977 32.81 3.97 14.50
CA VAL A 977 31.40 3.56 14.60
C VAL A 977 31.24 2.46 15.65
N LYS A 978 30.31 2.65 16.59
CA LYS A 978 30.01 1.69 17.65
C LYS A 978 28.53 1.37 17.68
N VAL A 979 28.20 0.09 17.84
CA VAL A 979 26.85 -0.32 18.25
C VAL A 979 26.72 0.05 19.73
N GLY A 980 25.85 1.02 20.02
CA GLY A 980 25.63 1.57 21.36
C GLY A 980 24.38 0.99 22.00
N ARG A 981 24.27 1.11 23.34
CA ARG A 981 23.02 0.82 24.06
C ARG A 981 22.02 1.93 23.82
N ILE A 982 21.28 1.82 22.72
CA ILE A 982 20.23 2.76 22.32
C ILE A 982 18.88 2.06 22.48
N ALA A 983 18.10 2.48 23.48
CA ALA A 983 16.70 2.10 23.58
C ALA A 983 15.87 3.04 22.71
N LEU A 984 15.09 2.51 21.76
CA LEU A 984 14.18 3.26 20.89
C LEU A 984 12.75 2.79 21.17
N ASN A 985 11.90 3.71 21.62
CA ASN A 985 10.49 3.45 21.93
C ASN A 985 9.62 3.61 20.69
N LYS A 986 8.43 2.97 20.68
CA LYS A 986 7.45 3.06 19.57
C LYS A 986 7.05 4.50 19.23
N ASN A 987 6.98 5.39 20.23
CA ASN A 987 6.68 6.82 20.03
C ASN A 987 7.85 7.65 19.45
N GLY A 988 8.93 6.99 19.02
CA GLY A 988 10.12 7.60 18.44
C GLY A 988 11.05 8.26 19.46
N SER A 989 10.78 8.18 20.77
CA SER A 989 11.76 8.62 21.78
C SER A 989 12.91 7.62 21.90
N PHE A 990 14.13 8.11 22.05
CA PHE A 990 15.30 7.26 22.23
C PHE A 990 16.14 7.67 23.43
N THR A 991 16.87 6.70 23.97
CA THR A 991 17.88 6.90 25.01
C THR A 991 19.16 6.16 24.65
N LEU A 992 20.23 6.90 24.34
CA LEU A 992 21.59 6.36 24.25
C LEU A 992 22.24 6.41 25.64
N THR A 993 22.75 5.27 26.10
CA THR A 993 23.59 5.19 27.30
C THR A 993 25.07 5.20 26.92
N LEU A 994 25.78 6.26 27.29
CA LEU A 994 27.21 6.42 27.05
C LEU A 994 28.06 5.65 28.08
N PRO A 995 29.27 5.18 27.72
CA PRO A 995 30.15 4.49 28.66
C PRO A 995 30.62 5.40 29.81
N SER A 996 30.83 6.68 29.53
CA SER A 996 31.25 7.72 30.49
C SER A 996 30.48 9.02 30.28
N THR A 997 30.46 9.88 31.28
CA THR A 997 29.89 11.23 31.15
C THR A 997 30.71 12.09 30.18
N LEU A 998 30.07 13.11 29.62
CA LEU A 998 30.69 14.05 28.68
C LEU A 998 31.29 15.26 29.42
N LYS A 999 32.31 15.87 28.82
CA LYS A 999 32.87 17.16 29.28
C LYS A 999 31.98 18.31 28.81
N ALA A 1000 31.96 19.42 29.55
CA ALA A 1000 31.29 20.64 29.09
C ALA A 1000 31.88 21.12 27.76
N GLY A 1001 31.04 21.68 26.90
CA GLY A 1001 31.44 22.11 25.55
C GLY A 1001 31.45 20.98 24.50
N THR A 1002 31.30 19.72 24.90
CA THR A 1002 31.25 18.60 23.93
C THR A 1002 30.02 18.71 23.04
N LYS A 1003 30.22 18.77 21.71
CA LYS A 1003 29.15 18.70 20.71
C LYS A 1003 28.60 17.28 20.60
N VAL A 1004 27.28 17.15 20.70
CA VAL A 1004 26.54 15.93 20.37
C VAL A 1004 25.64 16.24 19.19
N GLU A 1005 25.87 15.57 18.08
CA GLU A 1005 25.10 15.72 16.84
C GLU A 1005 24.29 14.45 16.58
N LEU A 1006 23.01 14.64 16.25
CA LEU A 1006 22.06 13.59 15.93
C LEU A 1006 21.63 13.77 14.48
N ARG A 1007 21.72 12.67 13.73
CA ARG A 1007 20.93 12.44 12.52
C ARG A 1007 20.13 11.17 12.70
N THR A 1008 19.16 11.00 11.84
CA THR A 1008 18.42 9.74 11.69
C THR A 1008 18.60 9.23 10.27
N VAL A 1009 18.58 7.92 10.11
CA VAL A 1009 18.66 7.25 8.82
C VAL A 1009 17.43 6.38 8.63
N ASP A 1010 16.82 6.43 7.45
CA ASP A 1010 15.81 5.45 7.07
C ASP A 1010 16.46 4.20 6.47
N ALA A 1011 15.62 3.19 6.27
CA ALA A 1011 15.98 1.92 5.67
C ALA A 1011 16.71 2.00 4.31
N VAL A 1012 16.46 3.05 3.51
CA VAL A 1012 17.11 3.27 2.21
C VAL A 1012 18.30 4.21 2.32
N SER A 1013 18.89 4.32 3.51
CA SER A 1013 20.12 5.08 3.80
C SER A 1013 20.03 6.60 3.61
N ARG A 1014 18.81 7.17 3.54
CA ARG A 1014 18.63 8.63 3.48
C ARG A 1014 18.73 9.22 4.88
N CYS A 1015 19.51 10.28 5.02
CA CYS A 1015 19.66 10.99 6.29
C CYS A 1015 18.66 12.12 6.45
N SER A 1016 18.19 12.32 7.69
CA SER A 1016 17.57 13.59 8.08
C SER A 1016 18.59 14.73 8.14
N LEU A 1017 18.06 15.95 8.29
CA LEU A 1017 18.87 17.11 8.70
C LEU A 1017 19.43 16.92 10.11
N SER A 1018 20.63 17.42 10.36
CA SER A 1018 21.27 17.34 11.67
C SER A 1018 20.61 18.23 12.71
N THR A 1019 20.49 17.70 13.93
CA THR A 1019 20.25 18.46 15.15
C THR A 1019 21.44 18.28 16.07
N HIS A 1020 21.87 19.32 16.78
CA HIS A 1020 22.98 19.21 17.71
C HIS A 1020 22.73 20.01 18.98
N VAL A 1021 23.39 19.60 20.05
CA VAL A 1021 23.44 20.30 21.33
C VAL A 1021 24.89 20.35 21.82
N ILE A 1022 25.19 21.36 22.62
CA ILE A 1022 26.44 21.45 23.37
C ILE A 1022 26.19 20.95 24.79
N THR A 1023 27.10 20.15 25.32
CA THR A 1023 26.99 19.61 26.68
C THR A 1023 27.16 20.74 27.70
N ASN A 1024 26.16 20.92 28.56
CA ASN A 1024 26.15 21.95 29.58
C ASN A 1024 26.82 21.47 30.88
N GLN A 1025 27.59 22.36 31.51
CA GLN A 1025 28.10 22.13 32.86
C GLN A 1025 26.92 22.02 33.85
N ALA A 1026 26.94 21.00 34.70
CA ALA A 1026 25.99 20.78 35.79
C ALA A 1026 26.77 20.71 37.12
N VAL A 1027 26.07 20.58 38.24
CA VAL A 1027 26.74 20.28 39.52
C VAL A 1027 27.45 18.92 39.45
N PRO A 1028 28.58 18.73 40.14
CA PRO A 1028 29.33 17.49 40.06
C PRO A 1028 28.53 16.30 40.59
N ILE A 1029 28.82 15.11 40.10
CA ILE A 1029 28.29 13.86 40.67
C ILE A 1029 28.83 13.69 42.09
N ARG A 1030 28.05 13.03 42.97
CA ARG A 1030 28.45 12.68 44.34
C ARG A 1030 29.88 12.09 44.34
N PRO A 1031 30.82 12.64 45.14
CA PRO A 1031 32.20 12.18 45.15
C PRO A 1031 32.31 10.81 45.84
N THR A 1032 33.45 10.17 45.65
CA THR A 1032 33.86 9.00 46.46
C THR A 1032 35.01 9.39 47.38
N ILE A 1033 35.24 8.65 48.46
CA ILE A 1033 36.35 8.94 49.39
C ILE A 1033 37.19 7.70 49.68
N SER A 1034 38.44 7.90 50.12
CA SER A 1034 39.25 6.82 50.71
C SER A 1034 38.64 6.32 52.01
N TYR A 1035 39.01 5.11 52.43
CA TYR A 1035 38.68 4.55 53.74
C TYR A 1035 38.90 5.57 54.87
N VAL A 1036 37.91 5.70 55.75
CA VAL A 1036 37.95 6.62 56.90
C VAL A 1036 37.70 5.83 58.18
N SER A 1037 38.63 5.95 59.12
CA SER A 1037 38.49 5.54 60.52
C SER A 1037 38.62 6.73 61.47
N ASN A 1038 38.31 6.55 62.75
CA ASN A 1038 38.53 7.56 63.79
C ASN A 1038 40.01 7.94 64.05
N LYS A 1039 40.96 7.34 63.31
CA LYS A 1039 42.37 7.75 63.21
C LYS A 1039 42.68 8.70 62.05
N THR A 1040 41.74 8.89 61.13
CA THR A 1040 42.01 9.55 59.84
C THR A 1040 42.20 11.05 60.03
N THR A 1041 43.31 11.58 59.54
CA THR A 1041 43.63 13.02 59.52
C THR A 1041 43.68 13.59 58.11
N LYS A 1042 43.64 12.74 57.07
CA LYS A 1042 43.62 13.11 55.66
C LYS A 1042 42.59 12.27 54.93
N VAL A 1043 41.57 12.89 54.37
CA VAL A 1043 40.55 12.22 53.54
C VAL A 1043 40.85 12.52 52.08
N LYS A 1044 41.05 11.49 51.27
CA LYS A 1044 41.16 11.64 49.82
C LYS A 1044 39.75 11.63 49.23
N VAL A 1045 39.32 12.75 48.67
CA VAL A 1045 38.03 12.91 47.99
C VAL A 1045 38.25 12.83 46.49
N TYR A 1046 37.59 11.89 45.83
CA TYR A 1046 37.71 11.64 44.39
C TYR A 1046 36.49 12.18 43.65
N ALA A 1047 36.73 13.09 42.70
CA ALA A 1047 35.73 13.66 41.80
C ALA A 1047 35.99 13.22 40.35
N TYR A 1048 34.94 13.06 39.55
CA TYR A 1048 35.05 12.70 38.14
C TYR A 1048 35.47 13.88 37.23
N GLU A 1049 35.42 15.10 37.77
CA GLU A 1049 35.82 16.32 37.08
C GLU A 1049 36.64 17.23 37.99
N LYS A 1050 37.34 18.20 37.39
CA LYS A 1050 38.07 19.22 38.15
C LYS A 1050 37.06 20.18 38.77
N CYS A 1051 36.94 20.12 40.09
CA CYS A 1051 36.13 21.00 40.91
C CYS A 1051 36.96 22.17 41.46
N LYS A 1052 36.31 23.30 41.75
CA LYS A 1052 36.93 24.45 42.45
C LYS A 1052 37.42 24.05 43.85
N LYS A 1053 36.67 23.20 44.55
CA LYS A 1053 37.01 22.70 45.88
C LYS A 1053 36.31 21.40 46.25
N ALA A 1054 36.94 20.63 47.13
CA ALA A 1054 36.32 19.55 47.90
C ALA A 1054 36.12 19.99 49.36
N VAL A 1055 34.99 19.62 49.94
CA VAL A 1055 34.59 20.02 51.29
C VAL A 1055 34.26 18.77 52.12
N VAL A 1056 34.84 18.69 53.32
CA VAL A 1056 34.47 17.72 54.36
C VAL A 1056 33.99 18.50 55.58
N LYS A 1057 32.76 18.24 56.04
CA LYS A 1057 32.23 18.82 57.28
C LYS A 1057 32.15 17.75 58.37
N ILE A 1058 32.56 18.14 59.59
CA ILE A 1058 32.46 17.33 60.82
C ILE A 1058 31.80 18.22 61.88
N GLY A 1059 30.54 17.92 62.23
CA GLY A 1059 29.72 18.81 63.05
C GLY A 1059 29.61 20.21 62.41
N LYS A 1060 29.93 21.26 63.18
CA LYS A 1060 29.96 22.66 62.69
C LYS A 1060 31.25 23.03 61.93
N LYS A 1061 32.32 22.22 62.01
CA LYS A 1061 33.62 22.54 61.38
C LYS A 1061 33.65 22.14 59.89
N ARG A 1062 34.22 23.01 59.05
CA ARG A 1062 34.35 22.83 57.59
C ARG A 1062 35.82 22.78 57.18
N TYR A 1063 36.21 21.70 56.50
CA TYR A 1063 37.56 21.50 55.94
C TYR A 1063 37.49 21.53 54.41
N VAL A 1064 38.42 22.22 53.76
CA VAL A 1064 38.36 22.48 52.31
C VAL A 1064 39.72 22.17 51.66
N ALA A 1065 39.69 21.57 50.47
CA ALA A 1065 40.86 21.47 49.59
C ALA A 1065 40.52 22.02 48.20
N THR A 1066 41.33 22.95 47.70
CA THR A 1066 41.15 23.59 46.38
C THR A 1066 42.02 22.97 45.29
N LYS A 1067 43.18 22.40 45.66
CA LYS A 1067 44.11 21.73 44.74
C LYS A 1067 43.78 20.24 44.61
N GLY A 1068 43.23 19.84 43.47
CA GLY A 1068 42.97 18.44 43.11
C GLY A 1068 43.98 17.92 42.09
N LYS A 1069 44.59 16.75 42.35
CA LYS A 1069 45.54 16.09 41.42
C LYS A 1069 44.81 15.01 40.61
N TYR A 1070 44.92 15.03 39.29
CA TYR A 1070 44.36 13.96 38.45
C TYR A 1070 45.09 12.64 38.70
N LYS A 1071 44.34 11.54 38.77
CA LYS A 1071 44.87 10.18 38.96
C LYS A 1071 44.50 9.34 37.75
N SER A 1072 45.49 8.98 36.94
CA SER A 1072 45.32 8.24 35.69
C SER A 1072 44.65 6.87 35.91
N LYS A 1073 45.12 6.09 36.89
CA LYS A 1073 44.57 4.76 37.22
C LYS A 1073 43.07 4.78 37.52
N SER A 1074 42.59 5.76 38.29
CA SER A 1074 41.17 5.87 38.65
C SER A 1074 40.37 6.83 37.76
N LYS A 1075 41.03 7.52 36.82
CA LYS A 1075 40.47 8.56 35.95
C LYS A 1075 39.67 9.64 36.71
N ARG A 1076 40.13 10.02 37.90
CA ARG A 1076 39.47 10.98 38.80
C ARG A 1076 40.44 12.02 39.37
N TYR A 1077 39.91 13.19 39.73
CA TYR A 1077 40.64 14.20 40.50
C TYR A 1077 40.59 13.86 41.99
N CYS A 1078 41.74 13.74 42.62
CA CYS A 1078 41.89 13.47 44.04
C CYS A 1078 42.23 14.76 44.79
N TYR A 1079 41.36 15.13 45.74
CA TYR A 1079 41.54 16.23 46.66
C TYR A 1079 41.88 15.66 48.04
N THR A 1080 43.05 16.01 48.58
CA THR A 1080 43.45 15.58 49.91
C THR A 1080 43.01 16.62 50.93
N VAL A 1081 41.94 16.35 51.66
CA VAL A 1081 41.40 17.25 52.69
C VAL A 1081 42.00 16.86 54.04
N LYS A 1082 42.81 17.75 54.64
CA LYS A 1082 43.29 17.58 56.02
C LYS A 1082 42.13 17.87 56.97
N ILE A 1083 41.83 16.92 57.86
CA ILE A 1083 40.73 17.01 58.84
C ILE A 1083 41.26 16.80 60.25
N SER A 1084 40.56 17.38 61.23
CA SER A 1084 40.76 16.96 62.63
C SER A 1084 40.22 15.55 62.83
N ARG A 1085 40.85 14.78 63.73
CA ARG A 1085 40.32 13.48 64.15
C ARG A 1085 38.92 13.66 64.76
N THR A 1086 38.07 12.64 64.55
CA THR A 1086 36.70 12.58 65.08
C THR A 1086 36.42 11.17 65.58
N ASN A 1087 35.42 11.03 66.45
CA ASN A 1087 34.92 9.73 66.90
C ASN A 1087 34.22 8.98 65.77
N SER A 1088 34.10 7.66 65.91
CA SER A 1088 33.44 6.78 64.94
C SER A 1088 31.94 7.07 64.78
N THR A 1089 31.31 7.58 65.83
CA THR A 1089 29.91 8.03 65.82
C THR A 1089 29.68 9.38 65.13
N GLY A 1090 30.75 10.10 64.75
CA GLY A 1090 30.62 11.40 64.07
C GLY A 1090 30.38 11.23 62.57
N THR A 1091 29.36 11.88 62.01
CA THR A 1091 29.10 11.85 60.56
C THR A 1091 29.99 12.86 59.80
N LEU A 1092 30.73 12.38 58.79
CA LEU A 1092 31.37 13.23 57.79
C LEU A 1092 30.38 13.53 56.67
N LYS A 1093 30.15 14.81 56.38
CA LYS A 1093 29.41 15.26 55.18
C LYS A 1093 30.40 15.73 54.13
N VAL A 1094 30.51 15.01 53.02
CA VAL A 1094 31.50 15.24 51.96
C VAL A 1094 30.83 15.64 50.65
N TYR A 1095 31.30 16.71 50.02
CA TYR A 1095 30.82 17.15 48.70
C TYR A 1095 31.92 17.93 47.97
N VAL A 1096 31.78 18.06 46.66
CA VAL A 1096 32.69 18.84 45.80
C VAL A 1096 31.91 19.95 45.11
N VAL A 1097 32.57 21.06 44.77
CA VAL A 1097 31.91 22.25 44.22
C VAL A 1097 32.62 22.68 42.94
N ASN A 1098 31.88 22.83 41.85
CA ASN A 1098 32.39 23.39 40.59
C ASN A 1098 31.80 24.80 40.34
N VAL A 1099 31.87 25.30 39.11
CA VAL A 1099 31.32 26.62 38.72
C VAL A 1099 29.79 26.72 38.82
N LYS A 1100 29.07 25.59 38.78
CA LYS A 1100 27.60 25.56 38.85
C LYS A 1100 27.05 25.32 40.26
N GLY A 1101 27.83 24.71 41.16
CA GLY A 1101 27.39 24.47 42.53
C GLY A 1101 27.99 23.21 43.16
N GLY A 1102 27.44 22.82 44.30
CA GLY A 1102 27.86 21.66 45.07
C GLY A 1102 27.24 20.35 44.59
N SER A 1103 28.01 19.27 44.64
CA SER A 1103 27.52 17.91 44.41
C SER A 1103 26.52 17.50 45.51
N PRO A 1104 25.71 16.46 45.27
CA PRO A 1104 25.01 15.78 46.35
C PRO A 1104 25.98 15.37 47.47
N VAL A 1105 25.54 15.50 48.72
CA VAL A 1105 26.36 15.24 49.90
C VAL A 1105 26.48 13.73 50.15
N LEU A 1106 27.70 13.24 50.23
CA LEU A 1106 28.03 11.91 50.73
C LEU A 1106 28.14 11.95 52.25
N ARG A 1107 27.43 11.06 52.96
CA ARG A 1107 27.50 10.92 54.42
C ARG A 1107 28.26 9.65 54.77
N VAL A 1108 29.28 9.75 55.61
CA VAL A 1108 30.13 8.61 56.00
C VAL A 1108 30.38 8.62 57.50
N HIS A 1109 30.25 7.47 58.15
CA HIS A 1109 30.66 7.27 59.53
C HIS A 1109 32.06 6.64 59.56
N PRO A 1110 33.04 7.20 60.29
CA PRO A 1110 34.35 6.61 60.42
C PRO A 1110 34.28 5.25 61.10
N VAL A 1111 35.04 4.29 60.61
CA VAL A 1111 35.21 2.99 61.29
C VAL A 1111 35.99 3.16 62.59
N GLN A 1112 35.55 2.50 63.66
CA GLN A 1112 36.23 2.54 64.96
C GLN A 1112 37.48 1.65 64.92
N LYS A 1113 38.68 2.26 65.01
CA LYS A 1113 39.97 1.55 65.03
C LYS A 1113 40.80 1.83 66.29
N ALA A 1114 40.66 3.01 66.86
CA ALA A 1114 41.13 3.37 68.20
C ALA A 1114 39.92 3.62 69.12
N PRO A 1115 40.08 3.73 70.44
CA PRO A 1115 38.97 4.10 71.31
C PRO A 1115 38.43 5.47 70.91
N ASP A 1116 37.12 5.66 71.00
CA ASP A 1116 36.51 6.98 70.86
C ASP A 1116 36.75 7.80 72.14
N SER A 1117 36.41 9.09 72.10
CA SER A 1117 36.51 9.94 73.28
C SER A 1117 35.83 9.29 74.49
N PRO A 1118 36.55 9.13 75.62
CA PRO A 1118 35.96 8.60 76.83
C PRO A 1118 34.77 9.44 77.28
N ILE A 1119 33.75 8.77 77.79
CA ILE A 1119 32.60 9.41 78.42
C ILE A 1119 33.00 9.67 79.87
N VAL A 1120 33.06 10.93 80.27
CA VAL A 1120 33.20 11.29 81.69
C VAL A 1120 31.81 11.25 82.31
N VAL A 1121 31.64 10.36 83.28
CA VAL A 1121 30.37 10.15 84.01
C VAL A 1121 30.33 11.10 85.22
N SER A 1122 31.41 11.19 85.98
CA SER A 1122 31.48 12.03 87.18
C SER A 1122 32.89 12.55 87.45
N ALA A 1123 32.98 13.81 87.85
CA ALA A 1123 34.20 14.44 88.36
C ALA A 1123 33.83 15.38 89.52
N PRO A 1124 33.61 14.85 90.73
CA PRO A 1124 33.10 15.63 91.86
C PRO A 1124 34.13 16.67 92.35
N THR A 1125 33.65 17.86 92.71
CA THR A 1125 34.48 18.91 93.34
C THR A 1125 35.14 18.37 94.61
N GLY A 1126 36.42 18.67 94.82
CA GLY A 1126 37.14 18.32 96.06
C GLY A 1126 37.52 16.84 96.25
N LYS A 1127 37.05 15.89 95.41
CA LYS A 1127 37.28 14.44 95.59
C LYS A 1127 38.49 13.85 94.85
N GLY A 1128 39.24 14.66 94.10
CA GLY A 1128 40.51 14.23 93.48
C GLY A 1128 40.41 13.02 92.52
N LYS A 1129 39.26 12.81 91.87
CA LYS A 1129 39.07 11.69 90.93
C LYS A 1129 38.11 12.00 89.79
N VAL A 1130 38.36 11.39 88.62
CA VAL A 1130 37.49 11.40 87.44
C VAL A 1130 37.05 9.97 87.16
N VAL A 1131 35.74 9.75 87.06
CA VAL A 1131 35.14 8.45 86.73
C VAL A 1131 34.46 8.54 85.37
N GLY A 1132 34.61 7.50 84.55
CA GLY A 1132 34.01 7.47 83.22
C GLY A 1132 33.94 6.09 82.59
N LYS A 1133 33.55 6.04 81.32
CA LYS A 1133 33.51 4.83 80.49
C LYS A 1133 34.24 5.05 79.17
N VAL A 1134 35.00 4.05 78.74
CA VAL A 1134 35.69 4.00 77.44
C VAL A 1134 35.26 2.74 76.70
N ASN A 1135 35.11 2.84 75.39
CA ASN A 1135 34.87 1.68 74.55
C ASN A 1135 36.16 0.86 74.32
N LEU A 1136 36.04 -0.46 74.32
CA LEU A 1136 37.14 -1.37 74.05
C LEU A 1136 37.10 -1.75 72.56
N VAL A 1137 38.20 -1.52 71.85
CA VAL A 1137 38.30 -1.80 70.40
C VAL A 1137 39.71 -2.21 70.04
N GLY A 1138 39.86 -3.04 69.01
CA GLY A 1138 41.15 -3.51 68.53
C GLY A 1138 41.62 -4.82 69.18
N ALA A 1139 40.72 -5.78 69.34
CA ALA A 1139 41.12 -7.16 69.63
C ALA A 1139 41.82 -7.79 68.42
N PRO A 1140 42.66 -8.83 68.61
CA PRO A 1140 43.06 -9.75 67.54
C PRO A 1140 41.82 -10.33 66.82
N LYS A 1141 41.96 -10.75 65.56
CA LYS A 1141 40.86 -11.41 64.82
C LYS A 1141 40.26 -12.55 65.66
N ASN A 1142 38.93 -12.63 65.71
CA ASN A 1142 38.14 -13.66 66.39
C ASN A 1142 38.21 -13.66 67.93
N LYS A 1143 38.52 -12.54 68.59
CA LYS A 1143 38.42 -12.40 70.06
C LYS A 1143 37.62 -11.17 70.46
N ALA A 1144 36.85 -11.26 71.56
CA ALA A 1144 36.16 -10.11 72.15
C ALA A 1144 37.17 -9.07 72.68
N ALA A 1145 36.84 -7.78 72.57
CA ALA A 1145 37.73 -6.70 73.02
C ALA A 1145 37.73 -6.57 74.55
N THR A 1146 38.89 -6.84 75.17
CA THR A 1146 39.12 -6.67 76.62
C THR A 1146 40.17 -5.60 76.87
N VAL A 1147 40.23 -5.04 78.09
CA VAL A 1147 41.24 -4.03 78.46
C VAL A 1147 42.66 -4.54 78.22
N SER A 1148 42.92 -5.80 78.57
CA SER A 1148 44.24 -6.44 78.42
C SER A 1148 44.60 -6.65 76.95
N ASN A 1149 43.75 -7.31 76.16
CA ASN A 1149 44.10 -7.68 74.79
C ASN A 1149 44.14 -6.49 73.81
N THR A 1150 43.42 -5.40 74.12
CA THR A 1150 43.49 -4.13 73.38
C THR A 1150 44.61 -3.22 73.88
N LYS A 1151 45.19 -3.50 75.06
CA LYS A 1151 46.09 -2.62 75.81
C LYS A 1151 45.49 -1.23 76.07
N THR A 1152 44.20 -1.17 76.43
CA THR A 1152 43.47 0.10 76.63
C THR A 1152 43.91 0.80 77.91
N LYS A 1153 44.28 2.07 77.80
CA LYS A 1153 44.70 2.97 78.88
C LYS A 1153 43.88 4.26 78.81
N VAL A 1154 43.65 4.91 79.94
CA VAL A 1154 43.04 6.24 80.01
C VAL A 1154 43.93 7.22 80.76
N ALA A 1155 43.84 8.49 80.41
CA ALA A 1155 44.54 9.55 81.13
C ALA A 1155 43.73 10.86 81.12
N ALA A 1156 43.79 11.60 82.23
CA ALA A 1156 43.29 12.96 82.33
C ALA A 1156 44.47 13.94 82.30
N THR A 1157 44.36 15.00 81.49
CA THR A 1157 45.29 16.12 81.48
C THR A 1157 44.65 17.31 82.17
N VAL A 1158 45.28 17.77 83.24
CA VAL A 1158 44.85 18.89 84.09
C VAL A 1158 46.03 19.86 84.17
N ALA A 1159 45.83 21.12 83.78
CA ALA A 1159 46.87 22.16 83.81
C ALA A 1159 48.22 21.69 83.20
N GLY A 1160 48.17 20.98 82.07
CA GLY A 1160 49.37 20.45 81.39
C GLY A 1160 49.91 19.13 81.95
N LYS A 1161 49.65 18.77 83.21
CA LYS A 1161 50.09 17.50 83.81
C LYS A 1161 49.14 16.35 83.46
N VAL A 1162 49.71 15.17 83.15
CA VAL A 1162 48.97 13.97 82.69
C VAL A 1162 48.88 12.95 83.83
N TYR A 1163 47.66 12.57 84.19
CA TYR A 1163 47.34 11.60 85.23
C TYR A 1163 46.77 10.33 84.59
N LYS A 1164 47.41 9.17 84.80
CA LYS A 1164 46.97 7.89 84.25
C LYS A 1164 45.89 7.25 85.14
N GLY A 1165 44.90 6.60 84.54
CA GLY A 1165 43.82 5.91 85.28
C GLY A 1165 43.82 4.40 85.09
N LYS A 1166 43.14 3.71 86.01
CA LYS A 1166 42.86 2.27 85.91
C LYS A 1166 41.53 2.06 85.18
N VAL A 1167 41.50 1.11 84.24
CA VAL A 1167 40.29 0.73 83.45
C VAL A 1167 39.85 -0.66 83.87
N LYS A 1168 38.58 -0.83 84.25
CA LYS A 1168 37.94 -2.11 84.62
C LYS A 1168 37.53 -2.90 83.37
N LYS A 1169 37.24 -4.20 83.56
CA LYS A 1169 36.89 -5.15 82.47
C LYS A 1169 35.74 -4.64 81.58
N ASP A 1170 34.77 -3.93 82.14
CA ASP A 1170 33.59 -3.36 81.45
C ASP A 1170 33.85 -2.02 80.73
N GLY A 1171 35.10 -1.54 80.73
CA GLY A 1171 35.50 -0.26 80.16
C GLY A 1171 35.25 0.95 81.05
N THR A 1172 34.74 0.78 82.29
CA THR A 1172 34.70 1.88 83.26
C THR A 1172 36.09 2.20 83.77
N PHE A 1173 36.34 3.46 84.14
CA PHE A 1173 37.67 3.87 84.59
C PHE A 1173 37.62 4.89 85.72
N VAL A 1174 38.69 4.92 86.50
CA VAL A 1174 38.94 5.93 87.54
C VAL A 1174 40.34 6.51 87.35
N ILE A 1175 40.43 7.83 87.28
CA ILE A 1175 41.68 8.60 87.18
C ILE A 1175 41.81 9.44 88.44
N LYS A 1176 42.85 9.20 89.25
CA LYS A 1176 43.18 10.08 90.38
C LYS A 1176 43.81 11.35 89.85
N ILE A 1177 43.28 12.52 90.24
CA ILE A 1177 43.75 13.85 89.85
C ILE A 1177 43.84 14.74 91.10
N PRO A 1178 44.53 15.90 91.08
CA PRO A 1178 44.51 16.83 92.20
C PRO A 1178 43.08 17.29 92.53
N LYS A 1179 42.84 17.76 93.76
CA LYS A 1179 41.57 18.41 94.11
C LYS A 1179 41.46 19.72 93.30
N LEU A 1180 40.38 19.87 92.52
CA LEU A 1180 40.18 21.01 91.62
C LEU A 1180 38.90 21.76 91.98
N LYS A 1181 38.90 23.07 91.74
CA LYS A 1181 37.73 23.95 91.91
C LYS A 1181 36.63 23.60 90.90
N LYS A 1182 35.37 23.87 91.28
CA LYS A 1182 34.20 23.68 90.39
C LYS A 1182 34.42 24.50 89.10
N GLY A 1183 34.10 23.91 87.95
CA GLY A 1183 34.25 24.58 86.65
C GLY A 1183 35.63 24.44 85.99
N THR A 1184 36.68 24.00 86.69
CA THR A 1184 38.00 23.76 86.08
C THR A 1184 37.90 22.76 84.93
N LYS A 1185 38.41 23.14 83.75
CA LYS A 1185 38.41 22.29 82.55
C LYS A 1185 39.57 21.29 82.60
N PHE A 1186 39.30 20.06 82.19
CA PHE A 1186 40.30 19.01 82.00
C PHE A 1186 40.01 18.20 80.74
N LYS A 1187 41.03 17.51 80.21
CA LYS A 1187 40.91 16.67 79.00
C LYS A 1187 41.08 15.21 79.37
N VAL A 1188 40.17 14.34 78.97
CA VAL A 1188 40.31 12.88 79.14
C VAL A 1188 40.57 12.23 77.80
N THR A 1189 41.60 11.39 77.73
CA THR A 1189 41.95 10.61 76.54
C THR A 1189 41.99 9.14 76.89
N ALA A 1190 41.65 8.30 75.91
CA ALA A 1190 41.94 6.89 75.94
C ALA A 1190 42.98 6.55 74.89
N SER A 1191 43.66 5.42 75.04
CA SER A 1191 44.59 4.91 74.04
C SER A 1191 44.63 3.39 74.09
N ASN A 1192 44.71 2.75 72.95
CA ASN A 1192 44.96 1.32 72.83
C ASN A 1192 46.21 1.07 71.97
N ARG A 1193 46.49 -0.20 71.65
CA ARG A 1193 47.62 -0.57 70.76
C ARG A 1193 47.54 0.02 69.34
N TYR A 1194 46.36 0.47 68.91
CA TYR A 1194 46.15 1.08 67.61
C TYR A 1194 46.11 2.61 67.64
N GLY A 1195 46.08 3.26 68.81
CA GLY A 1195 46.25 4.71 68.93
C GLY A 1195 45.42 5.37 70.03
N LYS A 1196 45.57 6.69 70.15
CA LYS A 1196 44.86 7.56 71.12
C LYS A 1196 43.50 8.01 70.58
N SER A 1197 42.52 8.22 71.46
CA SER A 1197 41.21 8.81 71.17
C SER A 1197 41.32 10.31 70.91
N VAL A 1198 40.25 10.91 70.39
CA VAL A 1198 40.08 12.37 70.46
C VAL A 1198 39.89 12.76 71.95
N PRO A 1199 40.56 13.81 72.46
CA PRO A 1199 40.39 14.23 73.85
C PRO A 1199 38.97 14.70 74.15
N ARG A 1200 38.38 14.18 75.23
CA ARG A 1200 37.14 14.67 75.81
C ARG A 1200 37.42 15.84 76.73
N VAL A 1201 36.99 17.04 76.39
CA VAL A 1201 37.01 18.16 77.35
C VAL A 1201 35.82 18.01 78.30
N SER A 1202 36.08 18.03 79.60
CA SER A 1202 35.04 18.07 80.66
C SER A 1202 35.39 19.14 81.70
N LYS A 1203 34.48 19.37 82.65
CA LYS A 1203 34.65 20.32 83.76
C LYS A 1203 34.35 19.63 85.09
N VAL A 1204 35.05 20.04 86.14
CA VAL A 1204 34.82 19.57 87.50
C VAL A 1204 33.46 20.07 88.01
N GLY A 1205 32.71 19.22 88.71
CA GLY A 1205 31.35 19.49 89.18
C GLY A 1205 30.25 19.25 88.14
N LYS A 1206 30.60 18.77 86.93
CA LYS A 1206 29.62 18.38 85.92
C LYS A 1206 29.16 16.94 86.15
N LYS A 1207 27.95 16.73 86.68
CA LYS A 1207 27.20 15.47 86.52
C LYS A 1207 26.63 15.44 85.11
N LYS A 1208 26.64 14.29 84.46
CA LYS A 1208 26.28 14.17 83.05
C LYS A 1208 25.33 13.02 82.83
#